data_AF-A0AAW0G990-F1
#
_entry.id   AF-A0AAW0G990-F1
#
_cell.length_a   1.000
_cell.length_b   1.000
_cell.length_c   1.000
_cell.angle_alpha   90.00
_cell.angle_beta   90.00
_cell.angle_gamma   90.00
#
_symmetry.space_group_name_H-M   'P 1'
#
loop_
_entity.id
_entity.type
_entity.pdbx_description
1 polymer ?
#
loop_
_entity_poly.entity_id
_entity_poly.type
_entity_poly.pdbx_seq_one_letter_code
_entity_poly.pdbx_strand_id
1 'polypeptide(L)'
;MAANNNKNKLAFLSMPAPASYVAGLGRGASGFTTRSDIGPAREGPSAEVVAEAQARRGEEPDIDPEQFQDPDNEYGLFAGTTYEADDEEADMIYEQVDKAMDARRKARREAHEEEELAKHRAERPKIQQQFADLKRGLSAVTDEEWENIPEVGNLTRRKRKRDERSFVVPDSVIVGDTARGQYENSLDARQQANGGFETPADSNTLTNFVEMGQARDKVLSLKLDQVSGTSTASGLATSVDPKGYLTSLDSVVLKTDAEIGDIKRARMLFDSLVKSNTKHAPGWIAAACLEEHAGRMVAARKLIKQGCEECPKDKEVWLEAARLHNNDDAKVILANAVQHVSQSVEIWLAAADLEHDSKAKKRVLRKALEHNPNSVRLWKETVNLESSASDARILLARAVEVIPQSVDLWLALARLETADKAKAVLNKARKAVPTSHDIWIAAGRLLEQEAHVDGKSEEQRNKELEVVDKTIEAGVRELRRHQVLLTREQWLKEAEKCEDEGSLRTCEAIIKATVAMEIEEEDRLDTWVGDAESAESKGKVGTARAILAYALRVFPDRKSLWRKAADLEKTHGTRDSLTAILEQAVQHCPQAEVLWLMWAKEKWLAGDVPTAREVLAKAFDVNPESEQIWLAAVKLEAENGELDVAKALLVRARTVADTQRIWMKSAVFERQQGQIQAALETLETALKKYPKFPKLYMIQGQIYQSQKKFPNARASYSAGIKQCPKEVTLWILASRLEEADNKSIRARALLDKARLANPGVDLLWAEAVGVEERSGGTAQAKTVLARGLQECPKSGLLWSMAIWSEPRPTRKSRSADALKKSADDPLIICTVARIFWAERKIEKARQWFERAVKINPDLGDVWAWWLKFEHQHGTQEYRAEVTRRCVAAEPHHGQTWQAIAKDMKNTGRTTTEVLELVMNALH
;
A
#
# COMPACT_ATOMS: atom_id res chain seq x y z
N MET A 1 -39.20 -42.12 -6.23
CA MET A 1 -39.46 -43.36 -5.47
C MET A 1 -38.28 -43.62 -4.54
N ALA A 2 -38.58 -44.03 -3.31
CA ALA A 2 -37.74 -44.49 -2.19
C ALA A 2 -37.89 -43.60 -0.94
N ALA A 3 -39.00 -43.78 -0.23
CA ALA A 3 -39.22 -43.27 1.12
C ALA A 3 -38.52 -44.21 2.12
N ASN A 4 -37.59 -43.68 2.91
CA ASN A 4 -36.94 -44.42 3.98
C ASN A 4 -37.75 -44.25 5.28
N ASN A 5 -38.28 -45.37 5.76
CA ASN A 5 -39.24 -45.51 6.84
C ASN A 5 -38.49 -45.57 8.20
N ASN A 6 -38.32 -44.45 8.89
CA ASN A 6 -37.80 -44.44 10.26
C ASN A 6 -38.93 -44.82 11.24
N LYS A 7 -38.93 -46.09 11.69
CA LYS A 7 -39.85 -46.60 12.73
C LYS A 7 -39.69 -45.80 14.03
N ASN A 8 -40.79 -45.28 14.54
CA ASN A 8 -40.86 -44.47 15.75
C ASN A 8 -40.44 -45.29 16.99
N LYS A 9 -39.27 -45.00 17.57
CA LYS A 9 -38.66 -45.79 18.67
C LYS A 9 -39.49 -45.82 19.96
N LEU A 10 -40.45 -44.91 20.12
CA LEU A 10 -41.32 -44.80 21.30
C LEU A 10 -42.65 -45.55 21.17
N ALA A 11 -42.90 -46.24 20.06
CA ALA A 11 -44.18 -46.91 19.80
C ALA A 11 -44.55 -48.01 20.83
N PHE A 12 -43.58 -48.54 21.58
CA PHE A 12 -43.84 -49.57 22.59
C PHE A 12 -44.56 -49.03 23.84
N LEU A 13 -44.48 -47.73 24.14
CA LEU A 13 -45.17 -47.11 25.30
C LEU A 13 -46.69 -47.05 25.12
N SER A 14 -47.16 -46.97 23.87
CA SER A 14 -48.59 -46.96 23.53
C SER A 14 -49.19 -48.36 23.33
N MET A 15 -48.38 -49.41 23.39
CA MET A 15 -48.86 -50.80 23.25
C MET A 15 -49.03 -51.42 24.65
N PRO A 16 -50.17 -52.08 24.94
CA PRO A 16 -50.32 -52.83 26.18
C PRO A 16 -49.31 -53.99 26.22
N ALA A 17 -48.79 -54.30 27.41
CA ALA A 17 -47.83 -55.40 27.57
C ALA A 17 -48.46 -56.75 27.14
N PRO A 18 -47.74 -57.60 26.37
CA PRO A 18 -48.28 -58.89 25.95
C PRO A 18 -48.65 -59.77 27.15
N ALA A 19 -49.84 -60.39 27.12
CA ALA A 19 -50.46 -61.08 28.27
C ALA A 19 -49.65 -62.25 28.87
N SER A 20 -48.61 -62.73 28.19
CA SER A 20 -47.72 -63.82 28.63
C SER A 20 -46.29 -63.36 28.96
N TYR A 21 -46.04 -62.05 29.00
CA TYR A 21 -44.72 -61.50 29.30
C TYR A 21 -44.52 -61.29 30.81
N VAL A 22 -43.58 -62.05 31.39
CA VAL A 22 -43.11 -61.84 32.77
C VAL A 22 -41.85 -60.96 32.72
N ALA A 23 -41.95 -59.74 33.24
CA ALA A 23 -40.84 -58.78 33.26
C ALA A 23 -39.66 -59.35 34.08
N GLY A 24 -38.44 -59.30 33.51
CA GLY A 24 -37.24 -59.93 34.07
C GLY A 24 -36.82 -61.15 33.24
N LEU A 25 -37.64 -62.20 33.20
CA LEU A 25 -37.37 -63.41 32.41
C LEU A 25 -37.52 -63.16 30.90
N GLY A 26 -38.57 -62.45 30.48
CA GLY A 26 -38.80 -62.09 29.07
C GLY A 26 -37.79 -61.07 28.51
N ARG A 27 -37.02 -60.39 29.38
CA ARG A 27 -35.90 -59.51 29.02
C ARG A 27 -34.59 -60.30 28.82
N GLY A 28 -34.55 -61.59 29.17
CA GLY A 28 -33.34 -62.41 29.16
C GLY A 28 -32.35 -62.05 30.28
N ALA A 29 -32.82 -61.44 31.37
CA ALA A 29 -31.99 -61.15 32.54
C ALA A 29 -31.96 -62.40 33.45
N SER A 30 -30.83 -63.10 33.47
CA SER A 30 -30.60 -64.26 34.35
C SER A 30 -29.71 -63.88 35.53
N GLY A 31 -30.17 -64.12 36.76
CA GLY A 31 -29.27 -64.18 37.93
C GLY A 31 -28.37 -65.41 37.80
N PHE A 32 -27.05 -65.23 37.88
CA PHE A 32 -26.11 -66.34 37.68
C PHE A 32 -26.18 -67.33 38.84
N THR A 33 -26.65 -68.55 38.53
CA THR A 33 -26.60 -69.73 39.38
C THR A 33 -25.29 -70.48 39.12
N THR A 34 -24.57 -70.91 40.16
CA THR A 34 -23.45 -71.85 40.03
C THR A 34 -23.83 -73.22 40.57
N ARG A 35 -23.54 -74.20 39.72
CA ARG A 35 -23.88 -75.62 39.71
C ARG A 35 -23.30 -76.39 40.91
N SER A 36 -24.15 -76.77 41.84
CA SER A 36 -24.17 -78.14 42.36
C SER A 36 -25.60 -78.64 42.21
N ASP A 37 -25.92 -79.05 40.99
CA ASP A 37 -27.02 -80.00 40.76
C ASP A 37 -26.72 -81.23 41.63
N ILE A 38 -27.49 -81.38 42.71
CA ILE A 38 -27.82 -82.57 43.53
C ILE A 38 -27.89 -82.14 45.01
N GLY A 39 -29.12 -81.90 45.48
CA GLY A 39 -29.49 -81.98 46.90
C GLY A 39 -29.20 -80.76 47.79
N PRO A 40 -29.99 -80.54 48.86
CA PRO A 40 -30.35 -79.22 49.34
C PRO A 40 -29.50 -78.74 50.51
N ALA A 41 -29.51 -77.42 50.68
CA ALA A 41 -28.95 -76.64 51.79
C ALA A 41 -27.48 -76.22 51.65
N ARG A 42 -27.34 -74.89 51.70
CA ARG A 42 -26.39 -74.16 52.55
C ARG A 42 -25.23 -73.46 51.83
N GLU A 43 -25.41 -72.15 51.76
CA GLU A 43 -24.47 -71.07 52.09
C GLU A 43 -23.02 -71.16 51.60
N GLY A 44 -22.67 -70.17 50.78
CA GLY A 44 -21.34 -69.55 50.74
C GLY A 44 -21.35 -68.43 49.69
N PRO A 45 -20.53 -67.36 49.79
CA PRO A 45 -19.44 -67.08 50.73
C PRO A 45 -19.75 -65.90 51.70
N SER A 46 -18.85 -65.69 52.67
CA SER A 46 -18.93 -64.69 53.74
C SER A 46 -18.85 -63.23 53.25
N ALA A 47 -19.45 -62.34 54.05
CA ALA A 47 -19.58 -60.91 53.78
C ALA A 47 -18.24 -60.17 53.54
N GLU A 48 -17.12 -60.69 54.05
CA GLU A 48 -15.80 -60.05 53.91
C GLU A 48 -15.24 -60.17 52.47
N VAL A 49 -15.50 -61.28 51.77
CA VAL A 49 -15.09 -61.46 50.36
C VAL A 49 -15.97 -60.64 49.42
N VAL A 50 -17.23 -60.38 49.82
CA VAL A 50 -18.18 -59.51 49.10
C VAL A 50 -17.81 -58.03 49.28
N ALA A 51 -17.36 -57.63 50.47
CA ALA A 51 -16.95 -56.27 50.79
C ALA A 51 -15.64 -55.86 50.08
N GLU A 52 -14.63 -56.74 50.00
CA GLU A 52 -13.36 -56.45 49.28
C GLU A 52 -13.57 -56.31 47.75
N ALA A 53 -14.59 -57.01 47.21
CA ALA A 53 -14.97 -56.92 45.80
C ALA A 53 -15.84 -55.68 45.46
N GLN A 54 -16.60 -55.14 46.42
CA GLN A 54 -17.38 -53.90 46.31
C GLN A 54 -16.49 -52.65 46.42
N ALA A 55 -15.47 -52.64 47.29
CA ALA A 55 -14.52 -51.54 47.40
C ALA A 55 -13.66 -51.33 46.13
N ARG A 56 -13.44 -52.39 45.33
CA ARG A 56 -12.69 -52.31 44.05
C ARG A 56 -13.48 -51.72 42.87
N ARG A 57 -14.80 -51.51 43.00
CA ARG A 57 -15.71 -51.19 41.88
C ARG A 57 -16.43 -49.83 41.96
N GLY A 58 -16.26 -49.06 43.04
CA GLY A 58 -16.44 -47.60 43.04
C GLY A 58 -17.83 -47.04 42.68
N GLU A 59 -18.93 -47.67 43.11
CA GLU A 59 -20.30 -47.12 43.03
C GLU A 59 -20.99 -47.27 44.40
N GLU A 60 -21.43 -46.14 44.98
CA GLU A 60 -22.20 -46.09 46.24
C GLU A 60 -23.71 -46.25 45.97
N PRO A 61 -24.45 -47.00 46.82
CA PRO A 61 -25.90 -47.07 46.76
C PRO A 61 -26.56 -45.83 47.39
N ASP A 62 -27.51 -45.23 46.68
CA ASP A 62 -28.36 -44.11 47.10
C ASP A 62 -29.37 -44.61 48.15
N ILE A 63 -29.18 -44.22 49.42
CA ILE A 63 -30.04 -44.60 50.55
C ILE A 63 -30.95 -43.41 50.86
N ASP A 64 -32.27 -43.64 50.81
CA ASP A 64 -33.28 -42.63 51.14
C ASP A 64 -33.18 -42.25 52.65
N PRO A 65 -32.78 -41.01 52.99
CA PRO A 65 -32.46 -40.62 54.36
C PRO A 65 -33.65 -40.58 55.32
N GLU A 66 -34.88 -40.65 54.82
CA GLU A 66 -36.09 -40.64 55.65
C GLU A 66 -36.40 -42.01 56.31
N GLN A 67 -35.70 -43.08 55.90
CA GLN A 67 -35.91 -44.43 56.44
C GLN A 67 -35.36 -44.62 57.88
N PHE A 68 -34.58 -43.66 58.40
CA PHE A 68 -33.84 -43.80 59.67
C PHE A 68 -34.14 -42.72 60.72
N GLN A 69 -35.29 -42.02 60.64
CA GLN A 69 -35.57 -40.89 61.53
C GLN A 69 -36.53 -41.14 62.70
N ASP A 70 -37.05 -42.35 62.90
CA ASP A 70 -37.83 -42.67 64.11
C ASP A 70 -37.34 -43.95 64.83
N PRO A 71 -36.93 -43.86 66.12
CA PRO A 71 -36.61 -45.01 66.95
C PRO A 71 -37.79 -45.98 67.18
N ASP A 72 -39.03 -45.53 66.95
CA ASP A 72 -40.25 -46.30 67.20
C ASP A 72 -40.69 -47.17 66.02
N ASN A 73 -39.93 -47.19 64.92
CA ASN A 73 -40.25 -48.01 63.74
C ASN A 73 -39.67 -49.44 63.81
N GLU A 74 -39.37 -49.95 65.02
CA GLU A 74 -39.12 -51.37 65.30
C GLU A 74 -40.41 -52.23 65.22
N TYR A 75 -41.35 -51.86 64.37
CA TYR A 75 -42.52 -52.68 64.07
C TYR A 75 -42.10 -53.87 63.21
N GLY A 76 -42.11 -55.06 63.82
CA GLY A 76 -42.08 -56.33 63.09
C GLY A 76 -40.89 -57.23 63.39
N LEU A 77 -39.98 -56.86 64.30
CA LEU A 77 -38.88 -57.75 64.73
C LEU A 77 -39.40 -59.08 65.29
N PHE A 78 -40.51 -59.05 66.02
CA PHE A 78 -41.16 -60.24 66.59
C PHE A 78 -42.31 -60.80 65.73
N ALA A 79 -42.73 -60.10 64.67
CA ALA A 79 -43.84 -60.55 63.81
C ALA A 79 -43.50 -61.81 62.98
N GLY A 80 -42.22 -62.19 62.90
CA GLY A 80 -41.75 -63.36 62.16
C GLY A 80 -41.64 -64.65 63.00
N THR A 81 -41.73 -64.57 64.33
CA THR A 81 -41.69 -65.76 65.19
C THR A 81 -43.07 -66.44 65.25
N THR A 82 -43.11 -67.74 65.52
CA THR A 82 -44.37 -68.47 65.68
C THR A 82 -45.17 -67.85 66.81
N TYR A 83 -46.25 -67.16 66.45
CA TYR A 83 -47.19 -66.52 67.37
C TYR A 83 -48.21 -67.56 67.80
N GLU A 84 -48.17 -67.93 69.08
CA GLU A 84 -49.01 -68.97 69.65
C GLU A 84 -50.28 -68.36 70.29
N ALA A 85 -51.27 -69.19 70.61
CA ALA A 85 -52.56 -68.71 71.08
C ALA A 85 -52.48 -68.00 72.45
N ASP A 86 -51.47 -68.33 73.25
CA ASP A 86 -51.15 -67.67 74.51
C ASP A 86 -50.52 -66.29 74.32
N ASP A 87 -49.75 -66.06 73.24
CA ASP A 87 -49.28 -64.73 72.85
C ASP A 87 -50.48 -63.83 72.48
N GLU A 88 -51.46 -64.36 71.74
CA GLU A 88 -52.68 -63.63 71.37
C GLU A 88 -53.52 -63.23 72.59
N GLU A 89 -53.67 -64.13 73.56
CA GLU A 89 -54.37 -63.80 74.80
C GLU A 89 -53.61 -62.77 75.62
N ALA A 90 -52.27 -62.85 75.68
CA ALA A 90 -51.45 -61.88 76.39
C ALA A 90 -51.55 -60.48 75.76
N ASP A 91 -51.39 -60.36 74.44
CA ASP A 91 -51.46 -59.08 73.73
C ASP A 91 -52.86 -58.47 73.83
N MET A 92 -53.93 -59.27 73.78
CA MET A 92 -55.28 -58.75 74.03
C MET A 92 -55.43 -58.19 75.46
N ILE A 93 -54.84 -58.84 76.46
CA ILE A 93 -54.87 -58.34 77.85
C ILE A 93 -54.10 -57.02 77.94
N TYR A 94 -52.90 -56.94 77.35
CA TYR A 94 -52.11 -55.72 77.37
C TYR A 94 -52.79 -54.58 76.60
N GLU A 95 -53.38 -54.85 75.43
CA GLU A 95 -54.09 -53.84 74.66
C GLU A 95 -55.37 -53.36 75.39
N GLN A 96 -56.04 -54.24 76.15
CA GLN A 96 -57.13 -53.84 77.03
C GLN A 96 -56.65 -52.94 78.17
N VAL A 97 -55.49 -53.24 78.75
CA VAL A 97 -54.87 -52.39 79.78
C VAL A 97 -54.54 -51.03 79.18
N ASP A 98 -53.90 -50.98 78.00
CA ASP A 98 -53.54 -49.72 77.34
C ASP A 98 -54.79 -48.90 76.97
N LYS A 99 -55.82 -49.54 76.40
CA LYS A 99 -57.11 -48.88 76.13
C LYS A 99 -57.77 -48.36 77.41
N ALA A 100 -57.69 -49.09 78.52
CA ALA A 100 -58.22 -48.62 79.80
C ALA A 100 -57.39 -47.48 80.41
N MET A 101 -56.07 -47.50 80.21
CA MET A 101 -55.17 -46.43 80.65
C MET A 101 -55.41 -45.15 79.83
N ASP A 102 -55.61 -45.27 78.52
CA ASP A 102 -55.91 -44.13 77.65
C ASP A 102 -57.33 -43.58 77.84
N ALA A 103 -58.32 -44.44 78.12
CA ALA A 103 -59.71 -44.03 78.34
C ALA A 103 -59.86 -42.99 79.46
N ARG A 104 -58.92 -42.91 80.41
CA ARG A 104 -58.93 -41.92 81.52
C ARG A 104 -58.78 -40.48 81.04
N ARG A 105 -58.17 -40.24 79.87
CA ARG A 105 -57.97 -38.88 79.31
C ARG A 105 -58.28 -38.73 77.82
N LYS A 106 -58.64 -39.81 77.13
CA LYS A 106 -58.89 -39.86 75.68
C LYS A 106 -59.78 -38.72 75.16
N ALA A 107 -60.99 -38.59 75.71
CA ALA A 107 -61.94 -37.58 75.23
C ALA A 107 -61.44 -36.13 75.33
N ARG A 108 -60.63 -35.81 76.35
CA ARG A 108 -60.08 -34.46 76.53
C ARG A 108 -58.83 -34.24 75.67
N ARG A 109 -58.03 -35.29 75.43
CA ARG A 109 -56.85 -35.26 74.56
C ARG A 109 -57.27 -35.07 73.10
N GLU A 110 -58.21 -35.89 72.62
CA GLU A 110 -58.70 -35.84 71.23
C GLU A 110 -59.39 -34.49 70.92
N ALA A 111 -60.22 -33.98 71.83
CA ALA A 111 -60.85 -32.67 71.65
C ALA A 111 -59.82 -31.52 71.57
N HIS A 112 -58.75 -31.59 72.39
CA HIS A 112 -57.68 -30.59 72.34
C HIS A 112 -56.85 -30.72 71.05
N GLU A 113 -56.53 -31.93 70.61
CA GLU A 113 -55.84 -32.17 69.33
C GLU A 113 -56.65 -31.67 68.14
N GLU A 114 -57.96 -31.86 68.15
CA GLU A 114 -58.84 -31.39 67.08
C GLU A 114 -58.90 -29.85 67.04
N GLU A 115 -58.97 -29.18 68.20
CA GLU A 115 -58.88 -27.71 68.29
C GLU A 115 -57.52 -27.16 67.84
N GLU A 116 -56.42 -27.81 68.25
CA GLU A 116 -55.05 -27.44 67.84
C GLU A 116 -54.86 -27.62 66.33
N LEU A 117 -55.31 -28.74 65.77
CA LEU A 117 -55.27 -28.98 64.33
C LEU A 117 -56.13 -27.97 63.55
N ALA A 118 -57.28 -27.57 64.09
CA ALA A 118 -58.12 -26.54 63.48
C ALA A 118 -57.44 -25.16 63.51
N LYS A 119 -56.85 -24.75 64.63
CA LYS A 119 -56.07 -23.50 64.74
C LYS A 119 -54.85 -23.51 63.83
N HIS A 120 -54.08 -24.61 63.81
CA HIS A 120 -52.91 -24.73 62.95
C HIS A 120 -53.29 -24.67 61.47
N ARG A 121 -54.41 -25.26 61.05
CA ARG A 121 -54.92 -25.13 59.67
C ARG A 121 -55.39 -23.72 59.35
N ALA A 122 -55.91 -22.96 60.33
CA ALA A 122 -56.32 -21.57 60.13
C ALA A 122 -55.13 -20.61 60.01
N GLU A 123 -54.08 -20.79 60.82
CA GLU A 123 -52.87 -19.97 60.77
C GLU A 123 -51.96 -20.34 59.59
N ARG A 124 -51.81 -21.64 59.31
CA ARG A 124 -50.94 -22.16 58.24
C ARG A 124 -51.70 -23.19 57.39
N PRO A 125 -52.66 -22.74 56.56
CA PRO A 125 -53.33 -23.63 55.63
C PRO A 125 -52.31 -24.23 54.66
N LYS A 126 -52.50 -25.50 54.28
CA LYS A 126 -51.65 -26.15 53.27
C LYS A 126 -51.74 -25.38 51.95
N ILE A 127 -50.67 -25.36 51.15
CA ILE A 127 -50.61 -24.63 49.87
C ILE A 127 -51.84 -24.95 48.99
N GLN A 128 -52.24 -26.22 48.91
CA GLN A 128 -53.43 -26.63 48.14
C GLN A 128 -54.74 -25.99 48.63
N GLN A 129 -54.86 -25.70 49.93
CA GLN A 129 -56.01 -25.01 50.53
C GLN A 129 -55.96 -23.51 50.26
N GLN A 130 -54.77 -22.90 50.26
CA GLN A 130 -54.57 -21.48 49.91
C GLN A 130 -54.98 -21.17 48.46
N PHE A 131 -54.77 -22.12 47.54
CA PHE A 131 -55.14 -21.99 46.13
C PHE A 131 -56.45 -22.69 45.77
N ALA A 132 -57.22 -23.18 46.76
CA ALA A 132 -58.45 -23.95 46.49
C ALA A 132 -59.54 -23.08 45.85
N ASP A 133 -59.63 -21.82 46.23
CA ASP A 133 -60.52 -20.81 45.66
C ASP A 133 -60.12 -20.44 44.23
N LEU A 134 -58.83 -20.18 43.97
CA LEU A 134 -58.29 -19.92 42.63
C LEU A 134 -58.45 -21.13 41.71
N LYS A 135 -58.23 -22.35 42.23
CA LYS A 135 -58.48 -23.59 41.49
C LYS A 135 -59.96 -23.77 41.16
N ARG A 136 -60.88 -23.35 42.04
CA ARG A 136 -62.32 -23.30 41.73
C ARG A 136 -62.61 -22.20 40.69
N GLY A 137 -61.91 -21.05 40.75
CA GLY A 137 -61.99 -19.97 39.76
C GLY A 137 -61.51 -20.38 38.36
N LEU A 138 -60.53 -21.28 38.25
CA LEU A 138 -60.09 -21.84 36.97
C LEU A 138 -61.18 -22.64 36.23
N SER A 139 -62.27 -23.04 36.90
CA SER A 139 -63.42 -23.67 36.23
C SER A 139 -64.21 -22.72 35.32
N ALA A 140 -64.01 -21.40 35.46
CA ALA A 140 -64.63 -20.41 34.58
C ALA A 140 -63.87 -20.21 33.26
N VAL A 141 -62.63 -20.71 33.15
CA VAL A 141 -61.83 -20.65 31.92
C VAL A 141 -62.35 -21.72 30.96
N THR A 142 -62.71 -21.28 29.74
CA THR A 142 -63.28 -22.17 28.73
C THR A 142 -62.22 -23.05 28.07
N ASP A 143 -62.63 -24.18 27.50
CA ASP A 143 -61.69 -25.11 26.83
C ASP A 143 -60.94 -24.44 25.66
N GLU A 144 -61.57 -23.49 24.94
CA GLU A 144 -60.91 -22.71 23.89
C GLU A 144 -59.79 -21.81 24.44
N GLU A 145 -59.94 -21.26 25.64
CA GLU A 145 -58.90 -20.49 26.32
C GLU A 145 -57.79 -21.38 26.86
N TRP A 146 -58.10 -22.61 27.27
CA TRP A 146 -57.12 -23.63 27.65
C TRP A 146 -56.26 -24.09 26.46
N GLU A 147 -56.86 -24.30 25.29
CA GLU A 147 -56.12 -24.66 24.07
C GLU A 147 -55.23 -23.50 23.56
N ASN A 148 -55.62 -22.25 23.82
CA ASN A 148 -54.88 -21.07 23.39
C ASN A 148 -53.85 -20.57 24.41
N ILE A 149 -53.56 -21.30 25.48
CA ILE A 149 -52.46 -20.96 26.39
C ILE A 149 -51.15 -20.98 25.59
N PRO A 150 -50.43 -19.85 25.46
CA PRO A 150 -49.18 -19.82 24.71
C PRO A 150 -48.14 -20.71 25.39
N GLU A 151 -47.47 -21.57 24.63
CA GLU A 151 -46.31 -22.30 25.13
C GLU A 151 -45.20 -21.32 25.56
N VAL A 152 -44.29 -21.75 26.44
CA VAL A 152 -43.17 -20.95 26.96
C VAL A 152 -42.18 -20.55 25.87
N GLY A 153 -42.55 -19.55 25.07
CA GLY A 153 -41.70 -18.89 24.10
C GLY A 153 -40.53 -18.20 24.82
N ASN A 154 -39.32 -18.39 24.29
CA ASN A 154 -38.05 -17.91 24.84
C ASN A 154 -37.99 -16.36 24.90
N LEU A 155 -38.66 -15.74 25.87
CA LEU A 155 -38.69 -14.28 26.05
C LEU A 155 -37.30 -13.69 26.37
N THR A 156 -36.36 -14.54 26.82
CA THR A 156 -34.98 -14.18 27.16
C THR A 156 -33.94 -14.54 26.09
N ARG A 157 -34.34 -15.01 24.89
CA ARG A 157 -33.45 -15.40 23.77
C ARG A 157 -32.29 -16.35 24.16
N ARG A 158 -32.41 -17.15 25.22
CA ARG A 158 -31.39 -18.12 25.63
C ARG A 158 -31.59 -19.47 24.91
N LYS A 159 -31.31 -19.51 23.60
CA LYS A 159 -30.81 -20.70 22.88
C LYS A 159 -30.48 -20.38 21.42
N ARG A 160 -29.26 -19.89 21.18
CA ARG A 160 -28.47 -20.29 20.00
C ARG A 160 -27.33 -21.14 20.52
N LYS A 161 -27.36 -22.45 20.25
CA LYS A 161 -26.17 -23.29 20.42
C LYS A 161 -25.24 -22.92 19.26
N ARG A 162 -24.14 -22.25 19.56
CA ARG A 162 -23.07 -21.93 18.60
C ARG A 162 -22.20 -23.17 18.51
N ASP A 163 -21.92 -23.66 17.31
CA ASP A 163 -20.99 -24.78 17.11
C ASP A 163 -19.64 -24.45 17.76
N GLU A 164 -19.13 -25.36 18.60
CA GLU A 164 -17.80 -25.26 19.18
C GLU A 164 -16.75 -25.61 18.12
N ARG A 165 -16.38 -24.59 17.33
CA ARG A 165 -15.03 -24.45 16.81
C ARG A 165 -14.44 -23.20 17.45
N SER A 166 -13.42 -23.40 18.30
CA SER A 166 -12.61 -22.30 18.80
C SER A 166 -11.72 -21.80 17.68
N PHE A 167 -11.76 -20.49 17.44
CA PHE A 167 -10.68 -19.78 16.79
C PHE A 167 -9.98 -18.97 17.89
N VAL A 168 -8.65 -18.89 17.83
CA VAL A 168 -7.91 -17.96 18.69
C VAL A 168 -8.42 -16.56 18.39
N VAL A 169 -8.93 -15.88 19.42
CA VAL A 169 -9.42 -14.51 19.30
C VAL A 169 -8.23 -13.63 18.91
N PRO A 170 -8.31 -12.82 17.84
CA PRO A 170 -7.25 -11.86 17.55
C PRO A 170 -7.16 -10.85 18.69
N ASP A 171 -5.94 -10.53 19.15
CA ASP A 171 -5.67 -9.65 20.30
C ASP A 171 -6.42 -8.31 20.27
N SER A 172 -6.85 -7.85 19.10
CA SER A 172 -7.70 -6.67 18.91
C SER A 172 -9.05 -6.71 19.64
N VAL A 173 -9.61 -7.89 19.96
CA VAL A 173 -10.90 -7.99 20.65
C VAL A 173 -10.74 -7.87 22.17
N ILE A 174 -9.59 -8.29 22.72
CA ILE A 174 -9.25 -8.08 24.14
C ILE A 174 -9.09 -6.57 24.42
N VAL A 175 -8.63 -5.80 23.43
CA VAL A 175 -8.50 -4.34 23.49
C VAL A 175 -9.86 -3.62 23.53
N GLY A 176 -10.93 -4.22 22.99
CA GLY A 176 -12.25 -3.60 22.94
C GLY A 176 -13.05 -3.70 24.25
N ASP A 177 -12.87 -4.77 25.01
CA ASP A 177 -13.68 -5.05 26.21
C ASP A 177 -13.10 -4.47 27.51
N THR A 178 -11.79 -4.14 27.56
CA THR A 178 -11.25 -3.40 28.71
C THR A 178 -11.76 -1.96 28.80
N ALA A 179 -12.21 -1.39 27.68
CA ALA A 179 -12.79 -0.05 27.62
C ALA A 179 -14.23 0.03 28.17
N ARG A 180 -14.92 -1.11 28.38
CA ARG A 180 -16.33 -1.13 28.85
C ARG A 180 -16.49 -1.37 30.35
N GLY A 181 -15.45 -1.84 31.05
CA GLY A 181 -15.55 -2.25 32.45
C GLY A 181 -15.42 -1.14 33.50
N GLN A 182 -15.37 0.14 33.13
CA GLN A 182 -15.00 1.23 34.07
C GLN A 182 -15.96 2.42 34.13
N TYR A 183 -17.24 2.25 33.78
CA TYR A 183 -18.28 3.25 34.08
C TYR A 183 -19.50 2.60 34.70
N GLU A 184 -19.41 2.27 36.00
CA GLU A 184 -20.52 2.25 36.95
C GLU A 184 -19.98 1.88 38.33
N ASN A 185 -19.58 2.90 39.11
CA ASN A 185 -19.44 2.80 40.57
C ASN A 185 -19.38 4.21 41.16
N SER A 186 -20.55 4.83 41.29
CA SER A 186 -20.77 5.92 42.26
C SER A 186 -22.19 5.83 42.78
N LEU A 187 -22.36 5.17 43.92
CA LEU A 187 -23.59 5.18 44.69
C LEU A 187 -23.74 6.55 45.38
N ASP A 188 -24.91 7.16 45.22
CA ASP A 188 -25.27 8.46 45.79
C ASP A 188 -25.48 8.36 47.31
N ALA A 189 -24.76 9.19 48.07
CA ALA A 189 -24.73 9.19 49.54
C ALA A 189 -26.07 9.59 50.19
N ARG A 190 -27.06 10.02 49.40
CA ARG A 190 -28.42 10.29 49.88
C ARG A 190 -29.31 9.06 50.02
N GLN A 191 -28.96 7.94 49.36
CA GLN A 191 -29.74 6.68 49.47
C GLN A 191 -29.40 5.86 50.73
N GLN A 192 -28.35 6.21 51.47
CA GLN A 192 -28.00 5.55 52.73
C GLN A 192 -28.62 6.22 53.98
N ALA A 193 -29.24 7.40 53.85
CA ALA A 193 -29.59 8.22 55.02
C ALA A 193 -31.02 8.06 55.54
N ASN A 194 -31.97 7.54 54.76
CA ASN A 194 -33.36 7.38 55.22
C ASN A 194 -33.79 5.91 55.18
N GLY A 195 -33.75 5.29 56.37
CA GLY A 195 -34.27 3.97 56.67
C GLY A 195 -35.77 3.83 56.36
N GLY A 196 -36.15 2.59 56.08
CA GLY A 196 -37.39 2.24 55.38
C GLY A 196 -38.70 2.49 56.12
N PHE A 197 -39.80 2.23 55.40
CA PHE A 197 -41.07 1.86 56.00
C PHE A 197 -41.97 1.11 55.00
N GLU A 198 -42.83 0.31 55.59
CA GLU A 198 -43.81 -0.63 55.07
C GLU A 198 -44.84 -0.03 54.11
N THR A 199 -45.38 -0.87 53.24
CA THR A 199 -46.57 -0.64 52.40
C THR A 199 -47.84 -0.42 53.25
N PRO A 200 -48.84 0.37 52.78
CA PRO A 200 -50.06 -0.30 52.29
C PRO A 200 -50.86 0.42 51.17
N ALA A 201 -51.35 -0.40 50.22
CA ALA A 201 -52.65 -0.42 49.54
C ALA A 201 -53.34 0.82 48.92
N ASP A 202 -53.81 0.61 47.68
CA ASP A 202 -55.04 1.07 46.99
C ASP A 202 -55.58 2.51 47.13
N SER A 203 -55.66 3.23 46.00
CA SER A 203 -56.87 3.92 45.51
C SER A 203 -56.56 4.89 44.35
N ASN A 204 -57.44 4.89 43.35
CA ASN A 204 -57.44 5.68 42.12
C ASN A 204 -57.29 7.22 42.27
N THR A 205 -56.76 7.83 41.19
CA THR A 205 -56.69 9.26 40.80
C THR A 205 -55.62 10.17 41.42
N LEU A 206 -54.47 10.38 40.75
CA LEU A 206 -53.55 11.47 41.08
C LEU A 206 -52.83 12.09 39.85
N THR A 207 -52.73 13.41 39.90
CA THR A 207 -52.00 14.33 39.00
C THR A 207 -50.50 14.05 38.95
N ASN A 208 -49.88 14.22 37.78
CA ASN A 208 -48.48 13.87 37.52
C ASN A 208 -47.49 14.95 38.04
N PHE A 209 -47.05 14.83 39.29
CA PHE A 209 -46.11 15.77 39.93
C PHE A 209 -44.71 15.79 39.30
N VAL A 210 -44.33 14.77 38.52
CA VAL A 210 -43.02 14.70 37.83
C VAL A 210 -42.94 15.74 36.72
N GLU A 211 -44.02 15.93 35.96
CA GLU A 211 -44.07 16.94 34.90
C GLU A 211 -44.09 18.37 35.47
N MET A 212 -44.78 18.58 36.60
CA MET A 212 -44.78 19.88 37.29
C MET A 212 -43.41 20.20 37.92
N GLY A 213 -42.70 19.19 38.42
CA GLY A 213 -41.32 19.31 38.90
C GLY A 213 -40.35 19.67 37.77
N GLN A 214 -40.41 18.97 36.64
CA GLN A 214 -39.57 19.25 35.46
C GLN A 214 -39.87 20.61 34.82
N ALA A 215 -41.13 21.05 34.81
CA ALA A 215 -41.50 22.36 34.33
C ALA A 215 -40.94 23.49 35.24
N ARG A 216 -40.98 23.29 36.56
CA ARG A 216 -40.36 24.22 37.52
C ARG A 216 -38.84 24.26 37.41
N ASP A 217 -38.18 23.12 37.24
CA ASP A 217 -36.72 23.05 37.05
C ASP A 217 -36.28 23.74 35.75
N LYS A 218 -37.05 23.59 34.66
CA LYS A 218 -36.77 24.32 33.40
C LYS A 218 -36.93 25.82 33.55
N VAL A 219 -37.96 26.28 34.27
CA VAL A 219 -38.16 27.72 34.55
C VAL A 219 -37.06 28.26 35.47
N LEU A 220 -36.60 27.45 36.44
CA LEU A 220 -35.49 27.81 37.31
C LEU A 220 -34.17 27.88 36.54
N SER A 221 -33.88 26.91 35.66
CA SER A 221 -32.74 26.93 34.73
C SER A 221 -32.77 28.16 33.82
N LEU A 222 -33.91 28.51 33.24
CA LEU A 222 -34.05 29.71 32.42
C LEU A 222 -33.82 31.01 33.21
N LYS A 223 -34.24 31.07 34.46
CA LYS A 223 -33.96 32.21 35.34
C LYS A 223 -32.49 32.26 35.76
N LEU A 224 -31.88 31.11 36.04
CA LEU A 224 -30.45 31.00 36.32
C LEU A 224 -29.60 31.40 35.11
N ASP A 225 -30.01 31.01 33.90
CA ASP A 225 -29.35 31.41 32.64
C ASP A 225 -29.54 32.90 32.34
N GLN A 226 -30.70 33.48 32.65
CA GLN A 226 -30.90 34.93 32.56
C GLN A 226 -30.05 35.70 33.57
N VAL A 227 -29.88 35.19 34.79
CA VAL A 227 -28.99 35.77 35.82
C VAL A 227 -27.51 35.57 35.46
N SER A 228 -27.17 34.43 34.85
CA SER A 228 -25.83 34.13 34.31
C SER A 228 -25.50 35.03 33.09
N GLY A 229 -26.50 35.30 32.24
CA GLY A 229 -26.36 36.18 31.07
C GLY A 229 -26.37 37.68 31.37
N THR A 230 -26.80 38.11 32.57
CA THR A 230 -26.87 39.53 32.98
C THR A 230 -25.85 39.92 34.05
N SER A 231 -25.21 38.95 34.70
CA SER A 231 -24.09 39.23 35.60
C SER A 231 -22.79 39.43 34.81
N THR A 232 -21.99 40.39 35.24
CA THR A 232 -20.65 40.74 34.72
C THR A 232 -19.61 39.64 34.95
N ALA A 233 -19.96 38.38 34.70
CA ALA A 233 -19.11 37.20 34.83
C ALA A 233 -18.47 36.79 33.49
N SER A 234 -18.43 37.69 32.50
CA SER A 234 -17.91 37.47 31.14
C SER A 234 -16.40 37.18 31.03
N GLY A 235 -15.72 36.82 32.13
CA GLY A 235 -14.29 36.49 32.15
C GLY A 235 -13.84 35.49 33.21
N LEU A 236 -14.75 34.98 34.06
CA LEU A 236 -14.40 34.04 35.16
C LEU A 236 -14.90 32.60 34.92
N ALA A 237 -15.86 32.40 34.02
CA ALA A 237 -16.28 31.07 33.60
C ALA A 237 -15.36 30.56 32.47
N THR A 238 -14.29 29.85 32.82
CA THR A 238 -13.43 29.20 31.82
C THR A 238 -14.02 27.87 31.38
N SER A 239 -14.90 27.87 30.37
CA SER A 239 -15.28 26.64 29.68
C SER A 239 -14.26 26.34 28.57
N VAL A 240 -13.58 25.20 28.67
CA VAL A 240 -12.71 24.71 27.61
C VAL A 240 -13.58 23.92 26.63
N ASP A 241 -13.41 24.12 25.32
CA ASP A 241 -14.07 23.31 24.30
C ASP A 241 -13.66 21.84 24.46
N PRO A 242 -14.58 20.93 24.84
CA PRO A 242 -14.25 19.53 25.05
C PRO A 242 -13.69 18.87 23.79
N LYS A 243 -14.09 19.32 22.58
CA LYS A 243 -13.57 18.76 21.33
C LYS A 243 -12.15 19.23 21.05
N GLY A 244 -11.87 20.51 21.18
CA GLY A 244 -10.51 21.05 21.09
C GLY A 244 -9.57 20.46 22.13
N TYR A 245 -10.04 20.30 23.36
CA TYR A 245 -9.27 19.68 24.44
C TYR A 245 -8.99 18.21 24.18
N LEU A 246 -9.99 17.42 23.78
CA LEU A 246 -9.80 16.00 23.42
C LEU A 246 -8.88 15.85 22.19
N THR A 247 -8.99 16.72 21.19
CA THR A 247 -8.08 16.71 20.03
C THR A 247 -6.64 17.04 20.45
N SER A 248 -6.47 17.96 21.41
CA SER A 248 -5.15 18.27 21.97
C SER A 248 -4.60 17.12 22.83
N LEU A 249 -5.45 16.39 23.55
CA LEU A 249 -5.07 15.20 24.29
C LEU A 249 -4.70 14.03 23.36
N ASP A 250 -5.44 13.84 22.26
CA ASP A 250 -5.12 12.84 21.23
C ASP A 250 -3.80 13.15 20.52
N SER A 251 -3.40 14.43 20.47
CA SER A 251 -2.08 14.83 19.95
C SER A 251 -0.92 14.55 20.92
N VAL A 252 -1.21 14.35 22.22
CA VAL A 252 -0.23 13.88 23.19
C VAL A 252 -0.14 12.37 23.07
N VAL A 253 1.01 11.87 22.60
CA VAL A 253 1.27 10.43 22.50
C VAL A 253 1.24 9.82 23.90
N LEU A 254 0.12 9.19 24.26
CA LEU A 254 0.00 8.41 25.48
C LEU A 254 0.78 7.11 25.31
N LYS A 255 1.70 6.84 26.24
CA LYS A 255 2.44 5.58 26.28
C LYS A 255 1.54 4.45 26.73
N THR A 256 1.74 3.27 26.17
CA THR A 256 0.98 2.08 26.57
C THR A 256 1.32 1.66 28.01
N ASP A 257 0.37 1.05 28.73
CA ASP A 257 0.63 0.54 30.09
C ASP A 257 1.75 -0.52 30.12
N ALA A 258 1.92 -1.26 29.02
CA ALA A 258 3.04 -2.18 28.83
C ALA A 258 4.39 -1.43 28.79
N GLU A 259 4.49 -0.33 28.05
CA GLU A 259 5.67 0.54 28.04
C GLU A 259 5.95 1.14 29.42
N ILE A 260 4.92 1.51 30.19
CA ILE A 260 5.09 2.04 31.55
C ILE A 260 5.63 0.96 32.50
N GLY A 261 5.15 -0.28 32.38
CA GLY A 261 5.67 -1.43 33.10
C GLY A 261 7.13 -1.73 32.76
N ASP A 262 7.47 -1.70 31.46
CA ASP A 262 8.82 -1.92 30.95
C ASP A 262 9.78 -0.82 31.39
N ILE A 263 9.35 0.44 31.35
CA ILE A 263 10.12 1.58 31.86
C ILE A 263 10.42 1.41 33.35
N LYS A 264 9.47 0.91 34.16
CA LYS A 264 9.71 0.63 35.59
C LYS A 264 10.73 -0.48 35.79
N ARG A 265 10.65 -1.56 35.01
CA ARG A 265 11.63 -2.67 35.06
C ARG A 265 13.02 -2.22 34.62
N ALA A 266 13.11 -1.52 33.49
CA ALA A 266 14.35 -0.94 32.97
C ALA A 266 14.98 0.04 33.95
N ARG A 267 14.16 0.81 34.69
CA ARG A 267 14.65 1.72 35.73
C ARG A 267 15.31 1.01 36.89
N MET A 268 14.71 -0.08 37.39
CA MET A 268 15.32 -0.89 38.43
C MET A 268 16.63 -1.52 37.95
N LEU A 269 16.66 -1.97 36.69
CA LEU A 269 17.86 -2.51 36.06
C LEU A 269 18.98 -1.46 35.98
N PHE A 270 18.69 -0.27 35.44
CA PHE A 270 19.71 0.78 35.29
C PHE A 270 20.12 1.40 36.62
N ASP A 271 19.23 1.52 37.61
CA ASP A 271 19.58 1.93 38.97
C ASP A 271 20.52 0.90 39.63
N SER A 272 20.27 -0.39 39.43
CA SER A 272 21.19 -1.46 39.87
C SER A 272 22.53 -1.43 39.12
N LEU A 273 22.52 -1.17 37.81
CA LEU A 273 23.72 -1.06 36.98
C LEU A 273 24.60 0.11 37.41
N VAL A 274 23.99 1.28 37.61
CA VAL A 274 24.67 2.51 38.03
C VAL A 274 25.28 2.37 39.43
N LYS A 275 24.57 1.69 40.35
CA LYS A 275 25.07 1.43 41.71
C LYS A 275 26.17 0.37 41.76
N SER A 276 26.09 -0.65 40.91
CA SER A 276 27.10 -1.71 40.85
C SER A 276 28.38 -1.26 40.16
N ASN A 277 28.27 -0.43 39.12
CA ASN A 277 29.39 0.06 38.32
C ASN A 277 29.35 1.59 38.18
N THR A 278 29.86 2.30 39.19
CA THR A 278 29.81 3.78 39.21
C THR A 278 30.65 4.43 38.11
N LYS A 279 31.72 3.76 37.65
CA LYS A 279 32.62 4.24 36.57
C LYS A 279 32.18 3.89 35.16
N HIS A 280 30.98 3.32 34.99
CA HIS A 280 30.48 2.90 33.68
C HIS A 280 29.61 3.98 33.04
N ALA A 281 30.21 4.79 32.16
CA ALA A 281 29.55 5.90 31.46
C ALA A 281 28.26 5.52 30.70
N PRO A 282 28.20 4.44 29.89
CA PRO A 282 26.98 4.05 29.19
C PRO A 282 25.81 3.72 30.12
N GLY A 283 26.09 3.25 31.35
CA GLY A 283 25.05 2.96 32.34
C GLY A 283 24.34 4.21 32.83
N TRP A 284 25.08 5.29 33.09
CA TRP A 284 24.53 6.59 33.46
C TRP A 284 23.76 7.24 32.31
N ILE A 285 24.27 7.12 31.08
CA ILE A 285 23.59 7.62 29.89
C ILE A 285 22.26 6.88 29.70
N ALA A 286 22.27 5.54 29.74
CA ALA A 286 21.05 4.75 29.57
C ALA A 286 20.00 5.04 30.66
N ALA A 287 20.43 5.24 31.91
CA ALA A 287 19.56 5.65 32.99
C ALA A 287 18.92 7.03 32.73
N ALA A 288 19.70 8.01 32.28
CA ALA A 288 19.21 9.35 31.98
C ALA A 288 18.27 9.37 30.75
N CYS A 289 18.62 8.66 29.67
CA CYS A 289 17.80 8.52 28.47
C CYS A 289 16.48 7.78 28.76
N LEU A 290 16.48 6.80 29.67
CA LEU A 290 15.25 6.14 30.10
C LEU A 290 14.31 7.14 30.81
N GLU A 291 14.85 8.02 31.64
CA GLU A 291 14.06 9.05 32.34
C GLU A 291 13.57 10.16 31.41
N GLU A 292 14.38 10.54 30.41
CA GLU A 292 13.96 11.41 29.30
C GLU A 292 12.80 10.78 28.54
N HIS A 293 12.95 9.51 28.12
CA HIS A 293 11.88 8.79 27.46
C HIS A 293 10.63 8.75 28.34
N ALA A 294 10.77 8.51 29.65
CA ALA A 294 9.67 8.53 30.62
C ALA A 294 9.04 9.93 30.87
N GLY A 295 9.55 11.00 30.26
CA GLY A 295 9.08 12.37 30.44
C GLY A 295 9.55 13.06 31.73
N ARG A 296 10.44 12.42 32.50
CA ARG A 296 10.95 12.93 33.79
C ARG A 296 12.28 13.65 33.62
N MET A 297 12.25 14.73 32.84
CA MET A 297 13.44 15.52 32.45
C MET A 297 14.29 16.01 33.63
N VAL A 298 13.67 16.40 34.75
CA VAL A 298 14.40 16.85 35.95
C VAL A 298 15.22 15.72 36.57
N ALA A 299 14.65 14.50 36.62
CA ALA A 299 15.33 13.32 37.14
C ALA A 299 16.48 12.89 36.21
N ALA A 300 16.23 12.91 34.89
CA ALA A 300 17.25 12.65 33.87
C ALA A 300 18.46 13.60 34.02
N ARG A 301 18.21 14.91 34.14
CA ARG A 301 19.26 15.92 34.36
C ARG A 301 20.06 15.70 35.64
N LYS A 302 19.39 15.31 36.73
CA LYS A 302 20.08 15.01 38.00
C LYS A 302 20.97 13.78 37.88
N LEU A 303 20.48 12.70 37.26
CA LEU A 303 21.23 11.46 37.06
C LEU A 303 22.45 11.67 36.17
N ILE A 304 22.32 12.40 35.06
CA ILE A 304 23.46 12.61 34.16
C ILE A 304 24.52 13.53 34.80
N LYS A 305 24.12 14.49 35.64
CA LYS A 305 25.05 15.33 36.41
C LYS A 305 25.87 14.49 37.40
N GLN A 306 25.24 13.54 38.09
CA GLN A 306 25.94 12.57 38.94
C GLN A 306 26.87 11.68 38.11
N GLY A 307 26.43 11.25 36.93
CA GLY A 307 27.27 10.52 35.98
C GLY A 307 28.52 11.30 35.55
N CYS A 308 28.43 12.61 35.38
CA CYS A 308 29.58 13.46 35.02
C CYS A 308 30.62 13.56 36.15
N GLU A 309 30.17 13.58 37.41
CA GLU A 309 31.04 13.63 38.59
C GLU A 309 31.76 12.28 38.79
N GLU A 310 31.07 11.17 38.58
CA GLU A 310 31.60 9.81 38.74
C GLU A 310 32.47 9.36 37.55
N CYS A 311 32.13 9.80 36.32
CA CYS A 311 32.82 9.47 35.07
C CYS A 311 33.41 10.71 34.38
N PRO A 312 34.40 11.41 34.97
CA PRO A 312 34.90 12.68 34.42
C PRO A 312 35.72 12.51 33.13
N LYS A 313 36.29 11.33 32.87
CA LYS A 313 37.16 11.07 31.71
C LYS A 313 36.40 10.72 30.42
N ASP A 314 35.15 10.28 30.54
CA ASP A 314 34.37 9.81 29.40
C ASP A 314 33.64 10.96 28.73
N LYS A 315 33.95 11.20 27.46
CA LYS A 315 33.39 12.30 26.68
C LYS A 315 31.87 12.21 26.47
N GLU A 316 31.32 11.00 26.37
CA GLU A 316 29.93 10.76 25.99
C GLU A 316 28.94 11.22 27.08
N VAL A 317 29.30 11.03 28.35
CA VAL A 317 28.47 11.46 29.49
C VAL A 317 28.31 12.98 29.50
N TRP A 318 29.39 13.70 29.20
CA TRP A 318 29.38 15.16 29.12
C TRP A 318 28.56 15.69 27.93
N LEU A 319 28.60 15.02 26.78
CA LEU A 319 27.79 15.37 25.62
C LEU A 319 26.30 15.14 25.87
N GLU A 320 25.94 14.00 26.48
CA GLU A 320 24.56 13.72 26.87
C GLU A 320 24.06 14.66 27.98
N ALA A 321 24.95 15.05 28.91
CA ALA A 321 24.62 16.07 29.89
C ALA A 321 24.32 17.42 29.24
N ALA A 322 25.14 17.85 28.27
CA ALA A 322 24.91 19.08 27.53
C ALA A 322 23.60 19.04 26.73
N ARG A 323 23.23 17.90 26.15
CA ARG A 323 21.97 17.71 25.40
C ARG A 323 20.73 17.81 26.28
N LEU A 324 20.78 17.25 27.50
CA LEU A 324 19.62 17.19 28.42
C LEU A 324 19.35 18.50 29.17
N HIS A 325 20.33 19.40 29.22
CA HIS A 325 20.24 20.68 29.92
C HIS A 325 19.89 21.83 28.98
N ASN A 326 19.47 22.96 29.56
CA ASN A 326 19.25 24.19 28.81
C ASN A 326 20.58 24.73 28.27
N ASN A 327 20.54 25.55 27.22
CA ASN A 327 21.75 26.06 26.55
C ASN A 327 22.74 26.75 27.50
N ASP A 328 22.26 27.53 28.47
CA ASP A 328 23.13 28.25 29.42
C ASP A 328 23.83 27.29 30.40
N ASP A 329 23.10 26.30 30.94
CA ASP A 329 23.66 25.27 31.82
C ASP A 329 24.61 24.35 31.05
N ALA A 330 24.27 24.03 29.80
CA ALA A 330 25.08 23.19 28.92
C ALA A 330 26.45 23.83 28.64
N LYS A 331 26.56 25.16 28.54
CA LYS A 331 27.85 25.86 28.43
C LYS A 331 28.73 25.66 29.66
N VAL A 332 28.15 25.72 30.85
CA VAL A 332 28.88 25.48 32.11
C VAL A 332 29.34 24.03 32.19
N ILE A 333 28.47 23.09 31.82
CA ILE A 333 28.77 21.65 31.77
C ILE A 333 29.92 21.37 30.81
N LEU A 334 29.89 21.93 29.59
CA LEU A 334 30.96 21.74 28.62
C LEU A 334 32.26 22.45 29.02
N ALA A 335 32.19 23.61 29.68
CA ALA A 335 33.38 24.27 30.23
C ALA A 335 34.07 23.40 31.30
N ASN A 336 33.30 22.72 32.15
CA ASN A 336 33.84 21.74 33.09
C ASN A 336 34.37 20.48 32.37
N ALA A 337 33.66 20.01 31.34
CA ALA A 337 34.08 18.86 30.54
C ALA A 337 35.45 19.08 29.88
N VAL A 338 35.71 20.29 29.36
CA VAL A 338 36.99 20.67 28.75
C VAL A 338 38.16 20.58 29.73
N GLN A 339 37.94 20.84 31.03
CA GLN A 339 39.00 20.72 32.04
C GLN A 339 39.44 19.26 32.23
N HIS A 340 38.52 18.32 32.10
CA HIS A 340 38.79 16.89 32.27
C HIS A 340 39.18 16.18 30.96
N VAL A 341 38.60 16.60 29.82
CA VAL A 341 38.74 15.96 28.51
C VAL A 341 39.08 16.99 27.42
N SER A 342 40.16 17.74 27.62
CA SER A 342 40.60 18.84 26.74
C SER A 342 40.99 18.42 25.32
N GLN A 343 41.37 17.16 25.10
CA GLN A 343 41.77 16.64 23.78
C GLN A 343 40.58 16.22 22.91
N SER A 344 39.37 16.11 23.48
CA SER A 344 38.18 15.62 22.76
C SER A 344 37.63 16.66 21.81
N VAL A 345 37.65 16.34 20.52
CA VAL A 345 37.14 17.18 19.44
C VAL A 345 35.63 17.41 19.55
N GLU A 346 34.87 16.38 19.93
CA GLU A 346 33.40 16.43 19.94
C GLU A 346 32.86 17.39 21.01
N ILE A 347 33.52 17.46 22.17
CA ILE A 347 33.16 18.41 23.25
C ILE A 347 33.37 19.85 22.79
N TRP A 348 34.49 20.12 22.12
CA TRP A 348 34.78 21.44 21.57
C TRP A 348 33.81 21.85 20.46
N LEU A 349 33.38 20.91 19.62
CA LEU A 349 32.37 21.15 18.59
C LEU A 349 31.00 21.42 19.22
N ALA A 350 30.56 20.60 20.18
CA ALA A 350 29.33 20.84 20.92
C ALA A 350 29.34 22.21 21.63
N ALA A 351 30.48 22.60 22.20
CA ALA A 351 30.64 23.92 22.82
C ALA A 351 30.55 25.06 21.79
N ALA A 352 31.10 24.87 20.59
CA ALA A 352 30.97 25.83 19.50
C ALA A 352 29.53 25.92 18.96
N ASP A 353 28.78 24.83 18.94
CA ASP A 353 27.40 24.81 18.46
C ASP A 353 26.42 25.52 19.41
N LEU A 354 26.66 25.43 20.73
CA LEU A 354 25.86 26.13 21.74
C LEU A 354 26.04 27.66 21.75
N GLU A 355 27.11 28.17 21.14
CA GLU A 355 27.28 29.60 20.99
C GLU A 355 26.45 30.13 19.80
N HIS A 356 25.81 31.29 19.96
CA HIS A 356 25.09 31.92 18.86
C HIS A 356 25.92 33.02 18.18
N ASP A 357 26.88 33.60 18.89
CA ASP A 357 27.78 34.62 18.36
C ASP A 357 28.97 33.99 17.62
N SER A 358 29.15 34.37 16.34
CA SER A 358 30.28 33.98 15.51
C SER A 358 31.65 34.29 16.13
N LYS A 359 31.79 35.40 16.86
CA LYS A 359 33.05 35.76 17.52
C LYS A 359 33.33 34.84 18.71
N ALA A 360 32.29 34.50 19.50
CA ALA A 360 32.40 33.53 20.57
C ALA A 360 32.77 32.14 20.03
N LYS A 361 32.12 31.66 18.97
CA LYS A 361 32.47 30.40 18.29
C LYS A 361 33.93 30.37 17.84
N LYS A 362 34.41 31.42 17.19
CA LYS A 362 35.82 31.53 16.75
C LYS A 362 36.79 31.43 17.93
N ARG A 363 36.47 32.05 19.08
CA ARG A 363 37.32 31.95 20.28
C ARG A 363 37.35 30.53 20.84
N VAL A 364 36.20 29.86 20.89
CA VAL A 364 36.11 28.47 21.37
C VAL A 364 36.90 27.54 20.46
N LEU A 365 36.73 27.63 19.14
CA LEU A 365 37.47 26.79 18.19
C LEU A 365 38.96 27.08 18.13
N ARG A 366 39.39 28.35 18.28
CA ARG A 366 40.83 28.67 18.39
C ARG A 366 41.47 28.07 19.64
N LYS A 367 40.76 28.10 20.79
CA LYS A 367 41.19 27.38 22.00
C LYS A 367 41.20 25.87 21.79
N ALA A 368 40.22 25.32 21.06
CA ALA A 368 40.19 23.91 20.72
C ALA A 368 41.42 23.50 19.89
N LEU A 369 41.84 24.32 18.92
CA LEU A 369 43.02 24.09 18.10
C LEU A 369 44.33 24.22 18.88
N GLU A 370 44.38 25.05 19.93
CA GLU A 370 45.52 25.13 20.86
C GLU A 370 45.71 23.82 21.63
N HIS A 371 44.61 23.19 22.05
CA HIS A 371 44.63 21.91 22.77
C HIS A 371 44.79 20.69 21.85
N ASN A 372 44.19 20.69 20.67
CA ASN A 372 44.29 19.60 19.70
C ASN A 372 44.45 20.13 18.25
N PRO A 373 45.69 20.41 17.83
CA PRO A 373 45.98 20.93 16.50
C PRO A 373 45.91 19.86 15.39
N ASN A 374 45.87 18.57 15.73
CA ASN A 374 45.91 17.46 14.75
C ASN A 374 44.52 17.09 14.20
N SER A 375 43.46 17.73 14.68
CA SER A 375 42.09 17.41 14.27
C SER A 375 41.67 18.17 13.01
N VAL A 376 41.50 17.44 11.90
CA VAL A 376 40.96 17.98 10.64
C VAL A 376 39.58 18.61 10.83
N ARG A 377 38.73 18.02 11.68
CA ARG A 377 37.35 18.51 11.91
C ARG A 377 37.36 19.91 12.53
N LEU A 378 38.22 20.16 13.52
CA LEU A 378 38.33 21.48 14.16
C LEU A 378 38.84 22.53 13.17
N TRP A 379 39.81 22.18 12.33
CA TRP A 379 40.31 23.08 11.29
C TRP A 379 39.22 23.43 10.27
N LYS A 380 38.44 22.45 9.80
CA LYS A 380 37.32 22.69 8.87
C LYS A 380 36.29 23.65 9.46
N GLU A 381 35.82 23.41 10.68
CA GLU A 381 34.83 24.30 11.32
C GLU A 381 35.41 25.70 11.59
N THR A 382 36.68 25.79 11.98
CA THR A 382 37.33 27.09 12.19
C THR A 382 37.41 27.89 10.88
N VAL A 383 37.71 27.22 9.77
CA VAL A 383 37.78 27.84 8.44
C VAL A 383 36.39 28.24 7.95
N ASN A 384 35.37 27.41 8.14
CA ASN A 384 33.99 27.71 7.73
C ASN A 384 33.41 28.94 8.42
N LEU A 385 33.81 29.21 9.67
CA LEU A 385 33.36 30.40 10.40
C LEU A 385 34.08 31.69 9.98
N GLU A 386 35.16 31.59 9.21
CA GLU A 386 35.91 32.77 8.81
C GLU A 386 35.24 33.50 7.65
N SER A 387 35.02 34.81 7.81
CA SER A 387 34.26 35.62 6.84
C SER A 387 35.18 36.21 5.78
N SER A 388 36.47 36.37 6.09
CA SER A 388 37.47 36.84 5.15
C SER A 388 38.19 35.68 4.47
N ALA A 389 38.20 35.68 3.14
CA ALA A 389 38.97 34.73 2.33
C ALA A 389 40.49 34.81 2.62
N SER A 390 41.00 35.99 3.03
CA SER A 390 42.41 36.14 3.42
C SER A 390 42.76 35.34 4.67
N ASP A 391 41.87 35.36 5.66
CA ASP A 391 42.11 34.80 6.99
C ASP A 391 41.88 33.30 6.95
N ALA A 392 40.86 32.85 6.21
CA ALA A 392 40.65 31.45 5.87
C ALA A 392 41.87 30.84 5.18
N ARG A 393 42.48 31.54 4.22
CA ARG A 393 43.71 31.10 3.54
C ARG A 393 44.89 30.97 4.49
N ILE A 394 45.10 31.93 5.40
CA ILE A 394 46.19 31.88 6.38
C ILE A 394 46.00 30.69 7.33
N LEU A 395 44.77 30.48 7.81
CA LEU A 395 44.43 29.35 8.68
C LEU A 395 44.62 28.02 7.95
N LEU A 396 44.19 27.90 6.69
CA LEU A 396 44.38 26.70 5.88
C LEU A 396 45.85 26.42 5.57
N ALA A 397 46.65 27.46 5.28
CA ALA A 397 48.09 27.31 5.09
C ALA A 397 48.75 26.73 6.36
N ARG A 398 48.35 27.19 7.54
CA ARG A 398 48.81 26.60 8.80
C ARG A 398 48.27 25.19 9.01
N ALA A 399 47.01 24.94 8.64
CA ALA A 399 46.38 23.65 8.82
C ALA A 399 47.04 22.54 7.98
N VAL A 400 47.43 22.84 6.73
CA VAL A 400 48.11 21.89 5.85
C VAL A 400 49.57 21.62 6.26
N GLU A 401 50.21 22.56 6.96
CA GLU A 401 51.54 22.33 7.57
C GLU A 401 51.44 21.37 8.77
N VAL A 402 50.41 21.54 9.60
CA VAL A 402 50.18 20.71 10.79
C VAL A 402 49.64 19.34 10.40
N ILE A 403 48.78 19.26 9.38
CA ILE A 403 48.16 18.03 8.89
C ILE A 403 48.42 17.85 7.38
N PRO A 404 49.63 17.39 6.99
CA PRO A 404 49.96 17.20 5.58
C PRO A 404 49.17 16.07 4.91
N GLN A 405 48.60 15.14 5.69
CA GLN A 405 47.90 13.95 5.17
C GLN A 405 46.44 14.22 4.77
N SER A 406 45.84 15.33 5.21
CA SER A 406 44.42 15.59 4.95
C SER A 406 44.21 16.25 3.59
N VAL A 407 43.58 15.53 2.67
CA VAL A 407 43.29 15.98 1.31
C VAL A 407 42.36 17.20 1.29
N ASP A 408 41.29 17.18 2.10
CA ASP A 408 40.27 18.23 2.09
C ASP A 408 40.82 19.63 2.39
N LEU A 409 41.81 19.73 3.29
CA LEU A 409 42.44 21.01 3.65
C LEU A 409 43.31 21.52 2.50
N TRP A 410 44.02 20.63 1.80
CA TRP A 410 44.78 20.97 0.59
C TRP A 410 43.87 21.45 -0.53
N LEU A 411 42.73 20.79 -0.73
CA LEU A 411 41.75 21.17 -1.76
C LEU A 411 41.08 22.52 -1.42
N ALA A 412 40.71 22.73 -0.16
CA ALA A 412 40.16 24.01 0.30
C ALA A 412 41.17 25.15 0.14
N LEU A 413 42.45 24.90 0.45
CA LEU A 413 43.51 25.88 0.25
C LEU A 413 43.68 26.20 -1.25
N ALA A 414 43.72 25.19 -2.11
CA ALA A 414 43.87 25.37 -3.55
C ALA A 414 42.72 26.17 -4.17
N ARG A 415 41.48 25.98 -3.70
CA ARG A 415 40.30 26.73 -4.16
C ARG A 415 40.31 28.22 -3.77
N LEU A 416 40.95 28.57 -2.65
CA LEU A 416 41.01 29.96 -2.17
C LEU A 416 42.24 30.74 -2.65
N GLU A 417 43.23 30.05 -3.22
CA GLU A 417 44.43 30.67 -3.76
C GLU A 417 44.29 31.09 -5.23
N THR A 418 45.13 32.03 -5.64
CA THR A 418 45.31 32.39 -7.06
C THR A 418 45.86 31.18 -7.84
N ALA A 419 45.50 31.04 -9.12
CA ALA A 419 45.79 29.85 -9.92
C ALA A 419 47.28 29.41 -9.91
N ASP A 420 48.22 30.35 -10.00
CA ASP A 420 49.67 30.04 -9.94
C ASP A 420 50.12 29.44 -8.60
N LYS A 421 49.59 29.98 -7.49
CA LYS A 421 49.89 29.48 -6.14
C LYS A 421 49.14 28.19 -5.86
N ALA A 422 47.90 28.07 -6.34
CA ALA A 422 47.10 26.85 -6.26
C ALA A 422 47.81 25.67 -6.96
N LYS A 423 48.44 25.88 -8.13
CA LYS A 423 49.29 24.86 -8.77
C LYS A 423 50.45 24.43 -7.87
N ALA A 424 51.12 25.38 -7.22
CA ALA A 424 52.21 25.08 -6.29
C ALA A 424 51.71 24.31 -5.05
N VAL A 425 50.56 24.69 -4.51
CA VAL A 425 49.88 24.01 -3.38
C VAL A 425 49.47 22.59 -3.77
N LEU A 426 48.86 22.38 -4.93
CA LEU A 426 48.48 21.06 -5.41
C LEU A 426 49.72 20.18 -5.67
N ASN A 427 50.81 20.74 -6.19
CA ASN A 427 52.07 20.01 -6.34
C ASN A 427 52.70 19.64 -4.98
N LYS A 428 52.57 20.49 -3.94
CA LYS A 428 52.96 20.14 -2.57
C LYS A 428 52.05 19.05 -2.00
N ALA A 429 50.74 19.15 -2.23
CA ALA A 429 49.75 18.17 -1.81
C ALA A 429 50.00 16.79 -2.46
N ARG A 430 50.34 16.74 -3.76
CA ARG A 430 50.71 15.49 -4.46
C ARG A 430 51.92 14.80 -3.83
N LYS A 431 52.92 15.58 -3.40
CA LYS A 431 54.11 15.03 -2.73
C LYS A 431 53.78 14.54 -1.31
N ALA A 432 52.89 15.23 -0.60
CA ALA A 432 52.48 14.87 0.75
C ALA A 432 51.53 13.66 0.78
N VAL A 433 50.62 13.57 -0.21
CA VAL A 433 49.62 12.50 -0.35
C VAL A 433 49.59 11.99 -1.80
N PRO A 434 50.52 11.10 -2.19
CA PRO A 434 50.55 10.51 -3.54
C PRO A 434 49.40 9.53 -3.82
N THR A 435 48.70 9.08 -2.77
CA THR A 435 47.65 8.05 -2.83
C THR A 435 46.25 8.60 -3.12
N SER A 436 46.07 9.93 -3.17
CA SER A 436 44.74 10.55 -3.35
C SER A 436 44.46 10.91 -4.81
N HIS A 437 43.32 10.44 -5.33
CA HIS A 437 42.83 10.80 -6.66
C HIS A 437 42.19 12.20 -6.71
N ASP A 438 41.62 12.69 -5.60
CA ASP A 438 40.94 13.99 -5.56
C ASP A 438 41.88 15.16 -5.89
N ILE A 439 43.16 15.04 -5.53
CA ILE A 439 44.19 16.06 -5.84
C ILE A 439 44.45 16.14 -7.34
N TRP A 440 44.42 14.99 -8.04
CA TRP A 440 44.57 14.94 -9.49
C TRP A 440 43.36 15.52 -10.20
N ILE A 441 42.15 15.19 -9.73
CA ILE A 441 40.91 15.75 -10.24
C ILE A 441 40.87 17.26 -10.03
N ALA A 442 41.18 17.75 -8.83
CA ALA A 442 41.20 19.18 -8.52
C ALA A 442 42.23 19.94 -9.35
N ALA A 443 43.39 19.34 -9.63
CA ALA A 443 44.36 19.91 -10.55
C ALA A 443 43.84 19.96 -12.00
N GLY A 444 43.15 18.90 -12.46
CA GLY A 444 42.45 18.92 -13.73
C GLY A 444 41.41 20.04 -13.80
N ARG A 445 40.63 20.24 -12.73
CA ARG A 445 39.59 21.28 -12.66
C ARG A 445 40.19 22.69 -12.69
N LEU A 446 41.29 22.91 -11.97
CA LEU A 446 42.00 24.18 -12.00
C LEU A 446 42.50 24.51 -13.42
N LEU A 447 43.05 23.52 -14.12
CA LEU A 447 43.50 23.68 -15.50
C LEU A 447 42.32 23.94 -16.46
N GLU A 448 41.18 23.29 -16.27
CA GLU A 448 39.95 23.56 -17.02
C GLU A 448 39.46 25.00 -16.79
N GLN A 449 39.44 25.47 -15.55
CA GLN A 449 39.07 26.85 -15.23
C GLN A 449 40.00 27.89 -15.87
N GLU A 450 41.31 27.64 -15.89
CA GLU A 450 42.27 28.50 -16.58
C GLU A 450 42.09 28.51 -18.10
N ALA A 451 41.69 27.37 -18.69
CA ALA A 451 41.43 27.26 -20.12
C ALA A 451 40.16 28.01 -20.55
N HIS A 452 39.22 28.19 -19.63
CA HIS A 452 37.96 28.90 -19.86
C HIS A 452 38.00 30.41 -19.58
N VAL A 453 39.15 30.97 -19.18
CA VAL A 453 39.30 32.43 -19.00
C VAL A 453 39.18 33.15 -20.35
N ASP A 454 38.23 34.09 -20.45
CA ASP A 454 37.94 34.86 -21.67
C ASP A 454 39.17 35.62 -22.19
N GLY A 455 39.44 35.49 -23.50
CA GLY A 455 40.53 36.19 -24.20
C GLY A 455 41.58 35.30 -24.90
N LYS A 456 41.44 33.97 -24.84
CA LYS A 456 42.34 33.01 -25.51
C LYS A 456 41.77 32.53 -26.86
N SER A 457 42.66 32.30 -27.84
CA SER A 457 42.28 31.70 -29.14
C SER A 457 41.79 30.25 -28.95
N GLU A 458 40.86 29.79 -29.79
CA GLU A 458 40.30 28.43 -29.73
C GLU A 458 41.38 27.33 -29.80
N GLU A 459 42.47 27.58 -30.54
CA GLU A 459 43.62 26.68 -30.62
C GLU A 459 44.42 26.60 -29.31
N GLN A 460 44.54 27.71 -28.59
CA GLN A 460 45.21 27.76 -27.29
C GLN A 460 44.36 27.07 -26.23
N ARG A 461 43.05 27.28 -26.28
CA ARG A 461 42.07 26.57 -25.43
C ARG A 461 42.16 25.06 -25.64
N ASN A 462 42.19 24.58 -26.89
CA ASN A 462 42.30 23.14 -27.17
C ASN A 462 43.62 22.53 -26.68
N LYS A 463 44.75 23.25 -26.79
CA LYS A 463 46.04 22.80 -26.25
C LYS A 463 46.03 22.70 -24.73
N GLU A 464 45.44 23.67 -24.03
CA GLU A 464 45.32 23.64 -22.56
C GLU A 464 44.36 22.54 -22.10
N LEU A 465 43.28 22.27 -22.84
CA LEU A 465 42.37 21.15 -22.57
C LEU A 465 43.04 19.78 -22.78
N GLU A 466 43.96 19.64 -23.74
CA GLU A 466 44.75 18.42 -23.90
C GLU A 466 45.69 18.16 -22.69
N VAL A 467 46.15 19.22 -22.02
CA VAL A 467 46.94 19.11 -20.78
C VAL A 467 46.09 18.55 -19.63
N VAL A 468 44.77 18.81 -19.61
CA VAL A 468 43.85 18.20 -18.64
C VAL A 468 43.79 16.68 -18.84
N ASP A 469 43.59 16.22 -20.08
CA ASP A 469 43.57 14.79 -20.43
C ASP A 469 44.88 14.12 -19.98
N LYS A 470 46.04 14.72 -20.27
CA LYS A 470 47.37 14.22 -19.85
C LYS A 470 47.56 14.19 -18.33
N THR A 471 47.03 15.19 -17.61
CA THR A 471 47.15 15.28 -16.15
C THR A 471 46.35 14.19 -15.45
N ILE A 472 45.13 13.91 -15.94
CA ILE A 472 44.29 12.84 -15.39
C ILE A 472 44.88 11.46 -15.74
N GLU A 473 45.36 11.25 -16.96
CA GLU A 473 46.04 10.00 -17.34
C GLU A 473 47.29 9.74 -16.47
N ALA A 474 48.10 10.78 -16.21
CA ALA A 474 49.23 10.70 -15.31
C ALA A 474 48.79 10.35 -13.88
N GLY A 475 47.70 10.95 -13.39
CA GLY A 475 47.13 10.65 -12.08
C GLY A 475 46.70 9.19 -11.93
N VAL A 476 45.96 8.65 -12.91
CA VAL A 476 45.56 7.23 -12.91
C VAL A 476 46.80 6.31 -12.94
N ARG A 477 47.83 6.66 -13.70
CA ARG A 477 49.08 5.90 -13.77
C ARG A 477 49.85 5.91 -12.44
N GLU A 478 49.90 7.06 -11.76
CA GLU A 478 50.59 7.23 -10.48
C GLU A 478 49.85 6.53 -9.33
N LEU A 479 48.51 6.57 -9.33
CA LEU A 479 47.68 5.82 -8.38
C LEU A 479 47.86 4.30 -8.53
N ARG A 480 47.95 3.81 -9.78
CA ARG A 480 48.30 2.40 -10.05
C ARG A 480 49.69 2.04 -9.53
N ARG A 481 50.67 2.94 -9.67
CA ARG A 481 52.03 2.73 -9.14
C ARG A 481 52.04 2.63 -7.62
N HIS A 482 51.20 3.39 -6.94
CA HIS A 482 51.00 3.33 -5.48
C HIS A 482 50.05 2.21 -5.02
N GLN A 483 49.61 1.33 -5.92
CA GLN A 483 48.71 0.19 -5.66
C GLN A 483 47.33 0.57 -5.10
N VAL A 484 46.89 1.82 -5.29
CA VAL A 484 45.53 2.24 -4.96
C VAL A 484 44.64 1.96 -6.18
N LEU A 485 44.04 0.77 -6.22
CA LEU A 485 43.06 0.39 -7.23
C LEU A 485 41.69 0.96 -6.87
N LEU A 486 41.40 2.18 -7.34
CA LEU A 486 40.01 2.66 -7.36
C LEU A 486 39.22 1.82 -8.36
N THR A 487 38.03 1.36 -7.95
CA THR A 487 37.12 0.64 -8.86
C THR A 487 36.58 1.60 -9.92
N ARG A 488 36.19 1.07 -11.08
CA ARG A 488 35.52 1.85 -12.15
C ARG A 488 34.33 2.66 -11.63
N GLU A 489 33.51 2.06 -10.78
CA GLU A 489 32.34 2.74 -10.20
C GLU A 489 32.70 3.96 -9.35
N GLN A 490 33.83 3.92 -8.63
CA GLN A 490 34.31 5.06 -7.86
C GLN A 490 34.75 6.19 -8.79
N TRP A 491 35.47 5.87 -9.87
CA TRP A 491 35.84 6.87 -10.88
C TRP A 491 34.63 7.50 -11.57
N LEU A 492 33.61 6.71 -11.88
CA LEU A 492 32.36 7.23 -12.45
C LEU A 492 31.63 8.15 -11.47
N LYS A 493 31.57 7.79 -10.17
CA LYS A 493 31.01 8.68 -9.14
C LYS A 493 31.79 9.99 -9.02
N GLU A 494 33.11 9.96 -9.15
CA GLU A 494 33.91 11.18 -9.14
C GLU A 494 33.70 12.02 -10.41
N ALA A 495 33.51 11.39 -11.58
CA ALA A 495 33.15 12.07 -12.81
C ALA A 495 31.76 12.75 -12.69
N GLU A 496 30.78 12.05 -12.10
CA GLU A 496 29.45 12.59 -11.80
C GLU A 496 29.53 13.82 -10.87
N LYS A 497 30.40 13.79 -9.85
CA LYS A 497 30.65 14.97 -8.98
C LYS A 497 31.32 16.12 -9.73
N CYS A 498 32.23 15.84 -10.67
CA CYS A 498 32.83 16.90 -11.51
C CYS A 498 31.77 17.62 -12.35
N GLU A 499 30.80 16.87 -12.86
CA GLU A 499 29.69 17.43 -13.64
C GLU A 499 28.78 18.32 -12.77
N ASP A 500 28.47 17.92 -11.53
CA ASP A 500 27.72 18.76 -10.59
C ASP A 500 28.44 20.08 -10.27
N GLU A 501 29.76 20.05 -10.23
CA GLU A 501 30.59 21.24 -10.03
C GLU A 501 30.80 22.06 -11.33
N GLY A 502 30.21 21.64 -12.46
CA GLY A 502 30.24 22.36 -13.74
C GLY A 502 31.51 22.16 -14.57
N SER A 503 32.35 21.19 -14.23
CA SER A 503 33.61 20.89 -14.93
C SER A 503 33.43 19.69 -15.87
N LEU A 504 32.99 19.95 -17.11
CA LEU A 504 32.60 18.91 -18.07
C LEU A 504 33.81 18.24 -18.73
N ARG A 505 34.89 18.97 -18.99
CA ARG A 505 36.06 18.43 -19.69
C ARG A 505 36.90 17.55 -18.80
N THR A 506 37.02 17.87 -17.52
CA THR A 506 37.62 16.96 -16.54
C THR A 506 36.82 15.68 -16.37
N CYS A 507 35.49 15.75 -16.40
CA CYS A 507 34.62 14.58 -16.42
C CYS A 507 34.91 13.71 -17.66
N GLU A 508 34.96 14.30 -18.85
CA GLU A 508 35.36 13.59 -20.08
C GLU A 508 36.75 12.96 -19.98
N ALA A 509 37.74 13.67 -19.43
CA ALA A 509 39.10 13.18 -19.24
C ALA A 509 39.17 11.96 -18.32
N ILE A 510 38.46 12.02 -17.19
CA ILE A 510 38.35 10.90 -16.24
C ILE A 510 37.75 9.69 -16.94
N ILE A 511 36.65 9.89 -17.66
CA ILE A 511 35.93 8.83 -18.36
C ILE A 511 36.80 8.20 -19.45
N LYS A 512 37.46 9.00 -20.30
CA LYS A 512 38.41 8.49 -21.31
C LYS A 512 39.52 7.63 -20.71
N ALA A 513 40.02 8.00 -19.52
CA ALA A 513 41.10 7.27 -18.85
C ALA A 513 40.61 6.00 -18.12
N THR A 514 39.34 5.93 -17.73
CA THR A 514 38.84 4.93 -16.78
C THR A 514 37.82 3.95 -17.37
N VAL A 515 37.09 4.32 -18.42
CA VAL A 515 36.01 3.50 -19.01
C VAL A 515 36.50 2.18 -19.61
N ALA A 516 37.75 2.10 -20.06
CA ALA A 516 38.34 0.86 -20.57
C ALA A 516 39.04 0.00 -19.50
N MET A 517 39.03 0.43 -18.23
CA MET A 517 39.65 -0.32 -17.14
C MET A 517 38.78 -1.51 -16.74
N GLU A 518 39.42 -2.66 -16.54
CA GLU A 518 38.80 -3.86 -15.93
C GLU A 518 37.64 -4.49 -16.74
N ILE A 519 37.61 -4.33 -18.06
CA ILE A 519 36.57 -4.94 -18.92
C ILE A 519 37.18 -5.79 -20.04
N GLU A 520 36.69 -7.03 -20.11
CA GLU A 520 36.94 -7.95 -21.22
C GLU A 520 36.35 -7.40 -22.52
N GLU A 521 37.01 -7.66 -23.64
CA GLU A 521 36.69 -6.98 -24.90
C GLU A 521 35.27 -7.25 -25.42
N GLU A 522 34.70 -8.39 -25.05
CA GLU A 522 33.36 -8.84 -25.45
C GLU A 522 32.25 -8.07 -24.71
N ASP A 523 32.44 -7.76 -23.42
CA ASP A 523 31.42 -7.13 -22.55
C ASP A 523 31.49 -5.58 -22.53
N ARG A 524 32.48 -4.98 -23.22
CA ARG A 524 32.66 -3.52 -23.25
C ARG A 524 31.43 -2.78 -23.72
N LEU A 525 30.76 -3.26 -24.77
CA LEU A 525 29.62 -2.54 -25.33
C LEU A 525 28.44 -2.50 -24.36
N ASP A 526 28.05 -3.65 -23.81
CA ASP A 526 26.87 -3.74 -22.94
C ASP A 526 27.11 -3.01 -21.61
N THR A 527 28.32 -3.10 -21.06
CA THR A 527 28.67 -2.38 -19.83
C THR A 527 28.77 -0.86 -20.03
N TRP A 528 29.31 -0.37 -21.15
CA TRP A 528 29.35 1.09 -21.41
C TRP A 528 27.96 1.66 -21.69
N VAL A 529 27.13 0.89 -22.37
CA VAL A 529 25.74 1.25 -22.62
C VAL A 529 24.94 1.29 -21.32
N GLY A 530 25.11 0.29 -20.44
CA GLY A 530 24.48 0.27 -19.11
C GLY A 530 24.94 1.42 -18.22
N ASP A 531 26.22 1.78 -18.26
CA ASP A 531 26.75 2.93 -17.52
C ASP A 531 26.20 4.27 -18.04
N ALA A 532 26.11 4.42 -19.37
CA ALA A 532 25.52 5.61 -19.97
C ALA A 532 24.04 5.77 -19.58
N GLU A 533 23.26 4.69 -19.57
CA GLU A 533 21.88 4.68 -19.09
C GLU A 533 21.78 4.97 -17.58
N SER A 534 22.72 4.45 -16.77
CA SER A 534 22.79 4.77 -15.35
C SER A 534 23.06 6.25 -15.12
N ALA A 535 24.02 6.83 -15.86
CA ALA A 535 24.32 8.26 -15.80
C ALA A 535 23.14 9.12 -16.27
N GLU A 536 22.44 8.73 -17.34
CA GLU A 536 21.21 9.38 -17.81
C GLU A 536 20.11 9.35 -16.75
N SER A 537 19.90 8.20 -16.10
CA SER A 537 18.89 8.06 -15.04
C SER A 537 19.15 8.95 -13.82
N LYS A 538 20.43 9.29 -13.57
CA LYS A 538 20.86 10.22 -12.52
C LYS A 538 20.84 11.70 -12.99
N GLY A 539 20.56 11.96 -14.26
CA GLY A 539 20.57 13.29 -14.87
C GLY A 539 21.96 13.84 -15.18
N LYS A 540 22.99 12.97 -15.26
CA LYS A 540 24.38 13.31 -15.54
C LYS A 540 24.69 13.16 -17.02
N VAL A 541 24.33 14.20 -17.78
CA VAL A 541 24.36 14.23 -19.24
C VAL A 541 25.79 14.31 -19.78
N GLY A 542 26.66 15.11 -19.16
CA GLY A 542 28.07 15.25 -19.55
C GLY A 542 28.83 13.93 -19.43
N THR A 543 28.61 13.22 -18.32
CA THR A 543 29.18 11.89 -18.09
C THR A 543 28.67 10.89 -19.14
N ALA A 544 27.36 10.85 -19.38
CA ALA A 544 26.77 9.98 -20.40
C ALA A 544 27.28 10.28 -21.82
N ARG A 545 27.41 11.57 -22.20
CA ARG A 545 27.99 12.01 -23.48
C ARG A 545 29.42 11.52 -23.66
N ALA A 546 30.25 11.66 -22.62
CA ALA A 546 31.64 11.25 -22.65
C ALA A 546 31.78 9.73 -22.83
N ILE A 547 30.95 8.94 -22.12
CA ILE A 547 30.92 7.48 -22.23
C ILE A 547 30.51 7.07 -23.64
N LEU A 548 29.42 7.66 -24.17
CA LEU A 548 28.94 7.35 -25.51
C LEU A 548 29.93 7.79 -26.59
N ALA A 549 30.56 8.97 -26.48
CA ALA A 549 31.58 9.43 -27.40
C ALA A 549 32.80 8.50 -27.42
N TYR A 550 33.23 8.02 -26.25
CA TYR A 550 34.29 7.03 -26.14
C TYR A 550 33.89 5.70 -26.79
N ALA A 551 32.68 5.21 -26.49
CA ALA A 551 32.16 3.97 -27.05
C ALA A 551 32.03 4.05 -28.59
N LEU A 552 31.61 5.20 -29.14
CA LEU A 552 31.47 5.43 -30.57
C LEU A 552 32.81 5.43 -31.30
N ARG A 553 33.88 5.92 -30.66
CA ARG A 553 35.24 5.87 -31.21
C ARG A 553 35.75 4.43 -31.32
N VAL A 554 35.38 3.57 -30.38
CA VAL A 554 35.81 2.16 -30.34
C VAL A 554 34.93 1.29 -31.25
N PHE A 555 33.62 1.55 -31.32
CA PHE A 555 32.65 0.78 -32.11
C PHE A 555 31.83 1.66 -33.07
N PRO A 556 32.42 2.14 -34.19
CA PRO A 556 31.72 3.00 -35.14
C PRO A 556 30.57 2.30 -35.89
N ASP A 557 30.59 0.97 -36.00
CA ASP A 557 29.69 0.21 -36.90
C ASP A 557 28.31 -0.10 -36.29
N ARG A 558 28.12 0.17 -34.99
CA ARG A 558 26.91 -0.26 -34.25
C ARG A 558 25.82 0.82 -34.28
N LYS A 559 24.78 0.60 -35.10
CA LYS A 559 23.59 1.46 -35.20
C LYS A 559 22.87 1.75 -33.87
N SER A 560 22.88 0.82 -32.92
CA SER A 560 22.19 0.98 -31.63
C SER A 560 22.86 2.06 -30.77
N LEU A 561 24.19 2.16 -30.84
CA LEU A 561 24.96 3.12 -30.06
C LEU A 561 24.77 4.55 -30.58
N TRP A 562 24.81 4.73 -31.91
CA TRP A 562 24.48 6.00 -32.55
C TRP A 562 23.06 6.46 -32.26
N ARG A 563 22.10 5.52 -32.22
CA ARG A 563 20.72 5.84 -31.83
C ARG A 563 20.64 6.35 -30.40
N LYS A 564 21.31 5.69 -29.44
CA LYS A 564 21.33 6.13 -28.04
C LYS A 564 21.99 7.51 -27.88
N ALA A 565 23.09 7.76 -28.60
CA ALA A 565 23.74 9.08 -28.59
C ALA A 565 22.82 10.17 -29.19
N ALA A 566 22.13 9.87 -30.29
CA ALA A 566 21.17 10.80 -30.87
C ALA A 566 19.94 11.03 -29.97
N ASP A 567 19.46 9.99 -29.29
CA ASP A 567 18.36 10.11 -28.32
C ASP A 567 18.77 10.96 -27.11
N LEU A 568 19.99 10.78 -26.58
CA LEU A 568 20.55 11.59 -25.49
C LEU A 568 20.71 13.07 -25.87
N GLU A 569 21.20 13.35 -27.09
CA GLU A 569 21.28 14.73 -27.58
C GLU A 569 19.91 15.33 -27.89
N LYS A 570 18.93 14.51 -28.28
CA LYS A 570 17.57 15.00 -28.48
C LYS A 570 16.91 15.41 -27.16
N THR A 571 17.21 14.71 -26.06
CA THR A 571 16.64 15.01 -24.73
C THR A 571 17.36 16.16 -24.02
N HIS A 572 18.69 16.23 -24.13
CA HIS A 572 19.51 17.16 -23.33
C HIS A 572 20.46 18.04 -24.14
N GLY A 573 20.55 17.83 -25.45
CA GLY A 573 21.51 18.46 -26.36
C GLY A 573 21.07 19.77 -26.98
N THR A 574 22.04 20.37 -27.66
CA THR A 574 21.82 21.47 -28.59
C THR A 574 21.49 20.92 -29.97
N ARG A 575 20.75 21.68 -30.77
CA ARG A 575 20.40 21.27 -32.14
C ARG A 575 21.64 20.99 -32.99
N ASP A 576 22.69 21.80 -32.79
CA ASP A 576 23.94 21.67 -33.55
C ASP A 576 24.71 20.41 -33.16
N SER A 577 24.82 20.10 -31.85
CA SER A 577 25.46 18.87 -31.37
C SER A 577 24.74 17.61 -31.88
N LEU A 578 23.41 17.62 -31.88
CA LEU A 578 22.61 16.54 -32.45
C LEU A 578 22.88 16.37 -33.95
N THR A 579 22.93 17.46 -34.72
CA THR A 579 23.18 17.36 -36.16
C THR A 579 24.60 16.90 -36.48
N ALA A 580 25.60 17.29 -35.68
CA ALA A 580 26.97 16.83 -35.83
C ALA A 580 27.09 15.32 -35.55
N ILE A 581 26.44 14.83 -34.49
CA ILE A 581 26.41 13.39 -34.19
C ILE A 581 25.67 12.62 -35.27
N LEU A 582 24.55 13.12 -35.77
CA LEU A 582 23.78 12.46 -36.84
C LEU A 582 24.54 12.45 -38.18
N GLU A 583 25.29 13.50 -38.49
CA GLU A 583 26.17 13.54 -39.67
C GLU A 583 27.31 12.51 -39.56
N GLN A 584 27.98 12.44 -38.40
CA GLN A 584 28.98 11.41 -38.13
C GLN A 584 28.38 10.00 -38.19
N ALA A 585 27.17 9.83 -37.64
CA ALA A 585 26.47 8.55 -37.64
C ALA A 585 26.16 8.07 -39.05
N VAL A 586 25.79 8.98 -39.94
CA VAL A 586 25.50 8.71 -41.35
C VAL A 586 26.78 8.32 -42.12
N GLN A 587 27.91 8.96 -41.82
CA GLN A 587 29.19 8.63 -42.45
C GLN A 587 29.69 7.23 -42.07
N HIS A 588 29.54 6.85 -40.78
CA HIS A 588 30.00 5.55 -40.29
C HIS A 588 28.99 4.42 -40.48
N CYS A 589 27.68 4.70 -40.38
CA CYS A 589 26.59 3.72 -40.50
C CYS A 589 25.59 4.09 -41.61
N PRO A 590 25.99 4.01 -42.89
CA PRO A 590 25.15 4.43 -44.02
C PRO A 590 23.86 3.62 -44.19
N GLN A 591 23.85 2.33 -43.81
CA GLN A 591 22.66 1.47 -43.92
C GLN A 591 21.61 1.65 -42.82
N ALA A 592 21.88 2.48 -41.81
CA ALA A 592 20.98 2.66 -40.68
C ALA A 592 19.86 3.67 -41.01
N GLU A 593 18.76 3.18 -41.58
CA GLU A 593 17.60 3.99 -42.00
C GLU A 593 17.07 4.92 -40.91
N VAL A 594 17.03 4.45 -39.66
CA VAL A 594 16.49 5.22 -38.52
C VAL A 594 17.29 6.50 -38.26
N LEU A 595 18.61 6.47 -38.45
CA LEU A 595 19.48 7.63 -38.19
C LEU A 595 19.28 8.71 -39.26
N TRP A 596 19.13 8.31 -40.53
CA TRP A 596 18.73 9.20 -41.62
C TRP A 596 17.37 9.86 -41.36
N LEU A 597 16.40 9.09 -40.87
CA LEU A 597 15.08 9.60 -40.52
C LEU A 597 15.12 10.58 -39.34
N MET A 598 15.95 10.31 -38.33
CA MET A 598 16.16 11.23 -37.21
C MET A 598 16.79 12.53 -37.69
N TRP A 599 17.77 12.46 -38.59
CA TRP A 599 18.43 13.64 -39.15
C TRP A 599 17.49 14.50 -40.00
N ALA A 600 16.75 13.87 -40.91
CA ALA A 600 15.74 14.55 -41.72
C ALA A 600 14.65 15.17 -40.85
N LYS A 601 14.19 14.47 -39.79
CA LYS A 601 13.16 14.98 -38.88
C LYS A 601 13.66 16.16 -38.05
N GLU A 602 14.90 16.14 -37.57
CA GLU A 602 15.45 17.26 -36.79
C GLU A 602 15.61 18.52 -37.65
N LYS A 603 16.14 18.39 -38.86
CA LYS A 603 16.24 19.51 -39.81
C LYS A 603 14.87 20.05 -40.19
N TRP A 604 13.89 19.16 -40.35
CA TRP A 604 12.51 19.56 -40.59
C TRP A 604 11.88 20.30 -39.39
N LEU A 605 12.08 19.83 -38.16
CA LEU A 605 11.64 20.53 -36.94
C LEU A 605 12.36 21.86 -36.72
N ALA A 606 13.58 22.02 -37.26
CA ALA A 606 14.29 23.29 -37.31
C ALA A 606 13.73 24.25 -38.37
N GLY A 607 12.79 23.80 -39.21
CA GLY A 607 12.17 24.59 -40.28
C GLY A 607 12.94 24.59 -41.60
N ASP A 608 14.08 23.87 -41.66
CA ASP A 608 14.92 23.80 -42.86
C ASP A 608 14.49 22.62 -43.75
N VAL A 609 13.42 22.86 -44.51
CA VAL A 609 12.86 21.89 -45.46
C VAL A 609 13.83 21.55 -46.61
N PRO A 610 14.56 22.51 -47.22
CA PRO A 610 15.52 22.20 -48.27
C PRO A 610 16.63 21.25 -47.82
N THR A 611 17.27 21.49 -46.67
CA THR A 611 18.32 20.55 -46.23
C THR A 611 17.75 19.20 -45.83
N ALA A 612 16.55 19.13 -45.25
CA ALA A 612 15.86 17.86 -45.00
C ALA A 612 15.63 17.06 -46.30
N ARG A 613 15.33 17.72 -47.43
CA ARG A 613 15.23 17.08 -48.75
C ARG A 613 16.59 16.59 -49.25
N GLU A 614 17.65 17.38 -49.09
CA GLU A 614 19.01 16.95 -49.46
C GLU A 614 19.46 15.73 -48.65
N VAL A 615 19.15 15.71 -47.35
CA VAL A 615 19.40 14.57 -46.46
C VAL A 615 18.68 13.33 -46.95
N LEU A 616 17.38 13.45 -47.28
CA LEU A 616 16.61 12.32 -47.81
C LEU A 616 17.08 11.89 -49.21
N ALA A 617 17.55 12.81 -50.05
CA ALA A 617 18.14 12.50 -51.35
C ALA A 617 19.43 11.67 -51.19
N LYS A 618 20.34 12.09 -50.31
CA LYS A 618 21.52 11.31 -49.92
C LYS A 618 21.13 9.95 -49.36
N ALA A 619 20.05 9.88 -48.58
CA ALA A 619 19.54 8.64 -48.05
C ALA A 619 19.00 7.69 -49.14
N PHE A 620 18.41 8.21 -50.22
CA PHE A 620 17.96 7.41 -51.37
C PHE A 620 19.12 6.82 -52.18
N ASP A 621 20.22 7.56 -52.33
CA ASP A 621 21.41 7.08 -53.04
C ASP A 621 22.03 5.88 -52.32
N VAL A 622 22.03 5.93 -50.99
CA VAL A 622 22.60 4.89 -50.13
C VAL A 622 21.64 3.72 -49.91
N ASN A 623 20.34 4.00 -49.73
CA ASN A 623 19.32 3.01 -49.41
C ASN A 623 18.09 3.11 -50.32
N PRO A 624 18.16 2.60 -51.57
CA PRO A 624 17.08 2.73 -52.55
C PRO A 624 15.80 1.94 -52.20
N GLU A 625 15.92 0.81 -51.49
CA GLU A 625 14.82 -0.12 -51.21
C GLU A 625 14.06 0.19 -49.90
N SER A 626 14.55 1.13 -49.10
CA SER A 626 14.06 1.35 -47.75
C SER A 626 12.67 1.98 -47.70
N GLU A 627 11.67 1.18 -47.31
CA GLU A 627 10.28 1.61 -47.18
C GLU A 627 10.11 2.83 -46.25
N GLN A 628 10.84 2.88 -45.13
CA GLN A 628 10.63 3.92 -44.12
C GLN A 628 11.06 5.31 -44.62
N ILE A 629 12.12 5.36 -45.43
CA ILE A 629 12.68 6.59 -46.02
C ILE A 629 11.71 7.13 -47.07
N TRP A 630 11.20 6.27 -47.95
CA TRP A 630 10.16 6.65 -48.93
C TRP A 630 8.92 7.22 -48.25
N LEU A 631 8.43 6.57 -47.19
CA LEU A 631 7.26 7.04 -46.46
C LEU A 631 7.51 8.36 -45.71
N ALA A 632 8.72 8.57 -45.20
CA ALA A 632 9.11 9.83 -44.55
C ALA A 632 9.22 10.98 -45.56
N ALA A 633 9.80 10.75 -46.73
CA ALA A 633 9.84 11.73 -47.81
C ALA A 633 8.43 12.11 -48.28
N VAL A 634 7.55 11.12 -48.48
CA VAL A 634 6.15 11.38 -48.83
C VAL A 634 5.43 12.16 -47.73
N LYS A 635 5.70 11.86 -46.46
CA LYS A 635 5.14 12.61 -45.33
C LYS A 635 5.63 14.07 -45.33
N LEU A 636 6.93 14.28 -45.52
CA LEU A 636 7.54 15.62 -45.58
C LEU A 636 6.90 16.46 -46.69
N GLU A 637 6.82 15.93 -47.91
CA GLU A 637 6.22 16.68 -49.04
C GLU A 637 4.71 16.89 -48.88
N ALA A 638 3.99 15.92 -48.30
CA ALA A 638 2.56 16.05 -48.04
C ALA A 638 2.26 17.14 -47.00
N GLU A 639 3.08 17.30 -45.97
CA GLU A 639 2.89 18.32 -44.94
C GLU A 639 3.29 19.72 -45.41
N ASN A 640 4.23 19.82 -46.37
CA ASN A 640 4.61 21.09 -47.00
C ASN A 640 3.64 21.53 -48.12
N GLY A 641 2.62 20.72 -48.44
CA GLY A 641 1.60 21.05 -49.44
C GLY A 641 1.98 20.72 -50.89
N GLU A 642 3.16 20.13 -51.14
CA GLU A 642 3.63 19.72 -52.48
C GLU A 642 3.07 18.35 -52.87
N LEU A 643 1.75 18.31 -53.09
CA LEU A 643 0.97 17.08 -53.22
C LEU A 643 1.30 16.29 -54.50
N ASP A 644 1.64 16.98 -55.59
CA ASP A 644 1.99 16.34 -56.87
C ASP A 644 3.35 15.64 -56.81
N VAL A 645 4.32 16.26 -56.13
CA VAL A 645 5.64 15.65 -55.88
C VAL A 645 5.49 14.44 -54.98
N ALA A 646 4.67 14.52 -53.92
CA ALA A 646 4.36 13.40 -53.05
C ALA A 646 3.72 12.22 -53.82
N LYS A 647 2.82 12.50 -54.78
CA LYS A 647 2.22 11.48 -55.65
C LYS A 647 3.26 10.83 -56.56
N ALA A 648 4.13 11.62 -57.20
CA ALA A 648 5.20 11.10 -58.04
C ALA A 648 6.19 10.22 -57.24
N LEU A 649 6.56 10.65 -56.03
CA LEU A 649 7.39 9.87 -55.11
C LEU A 649 6.71 8.55 -54.72
N LEU A 650 5.40 8.55 -54.45
CA LEU A 650 4.66 7.32 -54.16
C LEU A 650 4.61 6.36 -55.35
N VAL A 651 4.43 6.86 -56.57
CA VAL A 651 4.46 6.01 -57.78
C VAL A 651 5.85 5.41 -57.97
N ARG A 652 6.91 6.20 -57.79
CA ARG A 652 8.29 5.70 -57.82
C ARG A 652 8.53 4.66 -56.72
N ALA A 653 8.06 4.91 -55.51
CA ALA A 653 8.16 3.99 -54.38
C ALA A 653 7.44 2.65 -54.65
N ARG A 654 6.29 2.66 -55.35
CA ARG A 654 5.60 1.44 -55.79
C ARG A 654 6.43 0.60 -56.76
N THR A 655 7.28 1.23 -57.58
CA THR A 655 8.14 0.52 -58.54
C THR A 655 9.44 0.02 -57.93
N VAL A 656 10.05 0.80 -57.01
CA VAL A 656 11.38 0.51 -56.47
C VAL A 656 11.31 -0.40 -55.24
N ALA A 657 10.46 -0.06 -54.26
CA ALA A 657 10.41 -0.78 -52.99
C ALA A 657 9.23 -1.78 -52.90
N ASP A 658 8.24 -1.69 -53.80
CA ASP A 658 7.05 -2.57 -53.97
C ASP A 658 6.61 -3.29 -52.67
N THR A 659 6.34 -2.52 -51.61
CA THR A 659 5.98 -3.07 -50.28
C THR A 659 4.52 -2.81 -49.95
N GLN A 660 3.86 -3.77 -49.27
CA GLN A 660 2.43 -3.72 -48.92
C GLN A 660 2.00 -2.43 -48.19
N ARG A 661 2.87 -1.84 -47.36
CA ARG A 661 2.56 -0.63 -46.59
C ARG A 661 2.77 0.65 -47.41
N ILE A 662 3.63 0.65 -48.44
CA ILE A 662 3.69 1.70 -49.47
C ILE A 662 2.38 1.74 -50.26
N TRP A 663 1.89 0.59 -50.75
CA TRP A 663 0.60 0.50 -51.44
C TRP A 663 -0.56 0.99 -50.57
N MET A 664 -0.57 0.60 -49.30
CA MET A 664 -1.53 1.10 -48.31
C MET A 664 -1.48 2.62 -48.18
N LYS A 665 -0.29 3.19 -47.97
CA LYS A 665 -0.12 4.63 -47.79
C LYS A 665 -0.46 5.41 -49.04
N SER A 666 -0.19 4.85 -50.21
CA SER A 666 -0.57 5.42 -51.48
C SER A 666 -2.09 5.47 -51.67
N ALA A 667 -2.79 4.38 -51.36
CA ALA A 667 -4.25 4.36 -51.37
C ALA A 667 -4.87 5.31 -50.33
N VAL A 668 -4.25 5.47 -49.15
CA VAL A 668 -4.68 6.45 -48.14
C VAL A 668 -4.45 7.88 -48.64
N PHE A 669 -3.32 8.15 -49.29
CA PHE A 669 -3.01 9.46 -49.85
C PHE A 669 -4.01 9.84 -50.96
N GLU A 670 -4.26 8.94 -51.92
CA GLU A 670 -5.26 9.15 -52.97
C GLU A 670 -6.67 9.34 -52.39
N ARG A 671 -6.99 8.61 -51.31
CA ARG A 671 -8.23 8.79 -50.54
C ARG A 671 -8.30 10.18 -49.90
N GLN A 672 -7.22 10.67 -49.28
CA GLN A 672 -7.17 12.01 -48.66
C GLN A 672 -7.38 13.12 -49.69
N GLN A 673 -6.87 12.95 -50.91
CA GLN A 673 -7.06 13.89 -52.02
C GLN A 673 -8.46 13.86 -52.65
N GLY A 674 -9.37 13.01 -52.15
CA GLY A 674 -10.71 12.83 -52.73
C GLY A 674 -10.72 12.09 -54.07
N GLN A 675 -9.59 11.55 -54.53
CA GLN A 675 -9.45 10.77 -55.76
C GLN A 675 -9.87 9.31 -55.53
N ILE A 676 -11.15 9.12 -55.22
CA ILE A 676 -11.67 7.84 -54.73
C ILE A 676 -11.57 6.72 -55.77
N GLN A 677 -11.75 7.04 -57.05
CA GLN A 677 -11.70 6.05 -58.14
C GLN A 677 -10.28 5.51 -58.34
N ALA A 678 -9.28 6.40 -58.41
CA ALA A 678 -7.88 6.02 -58.48
C ALA A 678 -7.44 5.21 -57.24
N ALA A 679 -7.94 5.58 -56.05
CA ALA A 679 -7.69 4.83 -54.83
C ALA A 679 -8.23 3.39 -54.90
N LEU A 680 -9.42 3.18 -55.48
CA LEU A 680 -9.98 1.83 -55.66
C LEU A 680 -9.17 1.01 -56.66
N GLU A 681 -8.70 1.60 -57.76
CA GLU A 681 -7.83 0.92 -58.74
C GLU A 681 -6.47 0.55 -58.15
N THR A 682 -5.85 1.48 -57.39
CA THR A 682 -4.63 1.22 -56.61
C THR A 682 -4.86 0.09 -55.60
N LEU A 683 -6.01 0.05 -54.93
CA LEU A 683 -6.34 -1.01 -53.97
C LEU A 683 -6.57 -2.35 -54.67
N GLU A 684 -7.25 -2.39 -55.81
CA GLU A 684 -7.48 -3.63 -56.57
C GLU A 684 -6.17 -4.23 -57.09
N THR A 685 -5.28 -3.39 -57.63
CA THR A 685 -3.94 -3.82 -58.05
C THR A 685 -3.11 -4.30 -56.86
N ALA A 686 -3.15 -3.58 -55.73
CA ALA A 686 -2.48 -3.99 -54.50
C ALA A 686 -3.04 -5.29 -53.93
N LEU A 687 -4.35 -5.53 -54.00
CA LEU A 687 -5.00 -6.74 -53.50
C LEU A 687 -4.70 -7.97 -54.38
N LYS A 688 -4.50 -7.78 -55.69
CA LYS A 688 -4.00 -8.85 -56.58
C LYS A 688 -2.58 -9.28 -56.21
N LYS A 689 -1.71 -8.31 -55.90
CA LYS A 689 -0.33 -8.57 -55.48
C LYS A 689 -0.23 -9.11 -54.04
N TYR A 690 -0.96 -8.52 -53.10
CA TYR A 690 -0.89 -8.79 -51.66
C TYR A 690 -2.26 -9.16 -51.07
N PRO A 691 -2.81 -10.34 -51.41
CA PRO A 691 -4.12 -10.78 -50.92
C PRO A 691 -4.14 -11.10 -49.42
N LYS A 692 -2.97 -11.29 -48.78
CA LYS A 692 -2.82 -11.62 -47.36
C LYS A 692 -2.72 -10.39 -46.44
N PHE A 693 -2.80 -9.17 -46.98
CA PHE A 693 -2.61 -7.96 -46.18
C PHE A 693 -3.96 -7.32 -45.79
N PRO A 694 -4.37 -7.37 -44.50
CA PRO A 694 -5.73 -6.99 -44.09
C PRO A 694 -6.05 -5.50 -44.25
N LYS A 695 -5.06 -4.62 -44.07
CA LYS A 695 -5.29 -3.17 -44.04
C LYS A 695 -5.78 -2.61 -45.38
N LEU A 696 -5.46 -3.26 -46.50
CA LEU A 696 -5.98 -2.86 -47.82
C LEU A 696 -7.50 -3.08 -47.89
N TYR A 697 -7.98 -4.25 -47.44
CA TYR A 697 -9.42 -4.52 -47.32
C TYR A 697 -10.10 -3.56 -46.34
N MET A 698 -9.41 -3.16 -45.26
CA MET A 698 -9.94 -2.17 -44.32
C MET A 698 -10.17 -0.82 -44.98
N ILE A 699 -9.18 -0.33 -45.74
CA ILE A 699 -9.27 0.96 -46.45
C ILE A 699 -10.35 0.90 -47.53
N GLN A 700 -10.39 -0.19 -48.31
CA GLN A 700 -11.41 -0.40 -49.34
C GLN A 700 -12.82 -0.39 -48.74
N GLY A 701 -13.03 -1.11 -47.63
CA GLY A 701 -14.31 -1.13 -46.92
C GLY A 701 -14.69 0.24 -46.35
N GLN A 702 -13.74 1.00 -45.79
CA GLN A 702 -13.96 2.36 -45.31
C GLN A 702 -14.30 3.34 -46.43
N ILE A 703 -13.68 3.20 -47.61
CA ILE A 703 -14.02 3.98 -48.80
C ILE A 703 -15.47 3.70 -49.21
N TYR A 704 -15.87 2.44 -49.30
CA TYR A 704 -17.26 2.09 -49.64
C TYR A 704 -18.26 2.53 -48.57
N GLN A 705 -17.87 2.50 -47.29
CA GLN A 705 -18.67 3.04 -46.20
C GLN A 705 -18.85 4.56 -46.32
N SER A 706 -17.80 5.31 -46.69
CA SER A 706 -17.90 6.75 -46.95
C SER A 706 -18.82 7.07 -48.14
N GLN A 707 -18.88 6.20 -49.14
CA GLN A 707 -19.82 6.28 -50.28
C GLN A 707 -21.23 5.77 -49.95
N LYS A 708 -21.51 5.31 -48.72
CA LYS A 708 -22.77 4.66 -48.30
C LYS A 708 -23.13 3.40 -49.11
N LYS A 709 -22.16 2.77 -49.78
CA LYS A 709 -22.34 1.50 -50.52
C LYS A 709 -22.11 0.31 -49.58
N PHE A 710 -23.06 0.11 -48.65
CA PHE A 710 -22.96 -0.95 -47.63
C PHE A 710 -22.78 -2.37 -48.20
N PRO A 711 -23.45 -2.80 -49.30
CA PRO A 711 -23.24 -4.14 -49.85
C PRO A 711 -21.80 -4.38 -50.35
N ASN A 712 -21.19 -3.39 -51.00
CA ASN A 712 -19.81 -3.49 -51.51
C ASN A 712 -18.79 -3.46 -50.37
N ALA A 713 -19.04 -2.63 -49.34
CA ALA A 713 -18.23 -2.62 -48.13
C ALA A 713 -18.25 -3.98 -47.42
N ARG A 714 -19.44 -4.59 -47.31
CA ARG A 714 -19.63 -5.92 -46.73
C ARG A 714 -18.92 -7.00 -47.52
N ALA A 715 -19.01 -6.96 -48.86
CA ALA A 715 -18.29 -7.88 -49.72
C ALA A 715 -16.77 -7.77 -49.49
N SER A 716 -16.25 -6.55 -49.45
CA SER A 716 -14.82 -6.26 -49.23
C SER A 716 -14.33 -6.76 -47.85
N TYR A 717 -15.07 -6.47 -46.78
CA TYR A 717 -14.73 -6.99 -45.45
C TYR A 717 -14.87 -8.51 -45.36
N SER A 718 -15.89 -9.11 -45.99
CA SER A 718 -16.05 -10.56 -46.01
C SER A 718 -14.94 -11.27 -46.78
N ALA A 719 -14.45 -10.66 -47.87
CA ALA A 719 -13.30 -11.14 -48.63
C ALA A 719 -12.02 -11.06 -47.78
N GLY A 720 -11.81 -9.92 -47.11
CA GLY A 720 -10.68 -9.77 -46.18
C GLY A 720 -10.72 -10.76 -45.02
N ILE A 721 -11.90 -11.02 -44.44
CA ILE A 721 -12.08 -11.98 -43.34
C ILE A 721 -11.76 -13.41 -43.78
N LYS A 722 -12.15 -13.79 -45.01
CA LYS A 722 -11.83 -15.11 -45.57
C LYS A 722 -10.33 -15.30 -45.77
N GLN A 723 -9.65 -14.28 -46.27
CA GLN A 723 -8.20 -14.34 -46.53
C GLN A 723 -7.36 -14.18 -45.26
N CYS A 724 -7.82 -13.34 -44.34
CA CYS A 724 -7.10 -12.95 -43.12
C CYS A 724 -8.01 -13.08 -41.89
N PRO A 725 -8.32 -14.32 -41.45
CA PRO A 725 -9.18 -14.53 -40.28
C PRO A 725 -8.54 -14.06 -38.97
N LYS A 726 -7.20 -13.95 -38.92
CA LYS A 726 -6.44 -13.61 -37.71
C LYS A 726 -6.48 -12.13 -37.32
N GLU A 727 -6.78 -11.23 -38.25
CA GLU A 727 -6.73 -9.79 -37.97
C GLU A 727 -8.02 -9.33 -37.29
N VAL A 728 -7.90 -8.90 -36.04
CA VAL A 728 -9.02 -8.56 -35.16
C VAL A 728 -9.72 -7.26 -35.59
N THR A 729 -8.96 -6.23 -36.00
CA THR A 729 -9.55 -4.93 -36.35
C THR A 729 -10.49 -5.02 -37.57
N LEU A 730 -10.27 -5.98 -38.47
CA LEU A 730 -11.14 -6.20 -39.61
C LEU A 730 -12.54 -6.70 -39.19
N TRP A 731 -12.59 -7.62 -38.23
CA TRP A 731 -13.84 -8.10 -37.64
C TRP A 731 -14.60 -6.98 -36.92
N ILE A 732 -13.87 -6.11 -36.23
CA ILE A 732 -14.44 -4.95 -35.54
C ILE A 732 -15.06 -3.96 -36.53
N LEU A 733 -14.33 -3.60 -37.59
CA LEU A 733 -14.86 -2.71 -38.64
C LEU A 733 -16.07 -3.31 -39.34
N ALA A 734 -16.05 -4.62 -39.60
CA ALA A 734 -17.18 -5.32 -40.19
C ALA A 734 -18.39 -5.33 -39.24
N SER A 735 -18.19 -5.55 -37.94
CA SER A 735 -19.26 -5.45 -36.92
C SER A 735 -19.86 -4.04 -36.83
N ARG A 736 -19.00 -3.00 -36.80
CA ARG A 736 -19.43 -1.59 -36.80
C ARG A 736 -20.16 -1.19 -38.09
N LEU A 737 -19.82 -1.79 -39.23
CA LEU A 737 -20.56 -1.60 -40.48
C LEU A 737 -21.98 -2.16 -40.37
N GLU A 738 -22.15 -3.34 -39.77
CA GLU A 738 -23.47 -3.93 -39.55
C GLU A 738 -24.33 -3.16 -38.56
N GLU A 739 -23.69 -2.60 -37.54
CA GLU A 739 -24.35 -1.71 -36.59
C GLU A 739 -24.82 -0.43 -37.29
N ALA A 740 -24.00 0.15 -38.17
CA ALA A 740 -24.40 1.30 -38.98
C ALA A 740 -25.57 1.01 -39.95
N ASP A 741 -25.74 -0.26 -40.34
CA ASP A 741 -26.88 -0.76 -41.13
C ASP A 741 -28.06 -1.22 -40.23
N ASN A 742 -28.03 -0.90 -38.93
CA ASN A 742 -29.01 -1.26 -37.90
C ASN A 742 -29.26 -2.77 -37.73
N LYS A 743 -28.34 -3.63 -38.18
CA LYS A 743 -28.44 -5.09 -38.12
C LYS A 743 -27.63 -5.66 -36.96
N SER A 744 -27.96 -5.28 -35.73
CA SER A 744 -27.22 -5.68 -34.52
C SER A 744 -27.15 -7.18 -34.30
N ILE A 745 -28.17 -7.95 -34.72
CA ILE A 745 -28.17 -9.43 -34.63
C ILE A 745 -27.04 -10.02 -35.50
N ARG A 746 -26.82 -9.46 -36.69
CA ARG A 746 -25.75 -9.92 -37.58
C ARG A 746 -24.38 -9.47 -37.09
N ALA A 747 -24.29 -8.31 -36.45
CA ALA A 747 -23.09 -7.86 -35.78
C ALA A 747 -22.67 -8.82 -34.64
N ARG A 748 -23.62 -9.28 -33.81
CA ARG A 748 -23.39 -10.31 -32.78
C ARG A 748 -22.88 -11.61 -33.38
N ALA A 749 -23.60 -12.16 -34.35
CA ALA A 749 -23.20 -13.40 -35.02
C ALA A 749 -21.81 -13.31 -35.66
N LEU A 750 -21.46 -12.13 -36.19
CA LEU A 750 -20.14 -11.88 -36.76
C LEU A 750 -19.05 -11.84 -35.68
N LEU A 751 -19.30 -11.20 -34.54
CA LEU A 751 -18.37 -11.17 -33.41
C LEU A 751 -18.23 -12.55 -32.77
N ASP A 752 -19.30 -13.34 -32.68
CA ASP A 752 -19.26 -14.73 -32.20
C ASP A 752 -18.37 -15.59 -33.11
N LYS A 753 -18.52 -15.42 -34.43
CA LYS A 753 -17.64 -16.06 -35.42
C LYS A 753 -16.19 -15.57 -35.30
N ALA A 754 -15.99 -14.27 -35.03
CA ALA A 754 -14.67 -13.70 -34.81
C ALA A 754 -13.98 -14.30 -33.58
N ARG A 755 -14.73 -14.53 -32.48
CA ARG A 755 -14.22 -15.15 -31.25
C ARG A 755 -13.89 -16.63 -31.44
N LEU A 756 -14.66 -17.34 -32.27
CA LEU A 756 -14.31 -18.71 -32.64
C LEU A 756 -13.02 -18.75 -33.49
N ALA A 757 -12.85 -17.79 -34.40
CA ALA A 757 -11.66 -17.70 -35.24
C ALA A 757 -10.41 -17.23 -34.47
N ASN A 758 -10.58 -16.34 -33.48
CA ASN A 758 -9.53 -15.81 -32.63
C ASN A 758 -9.91 -15.88 -31.14
N PRO A 759 -9.74 -17.05 -30.50
CA PRO A 759 -9.97 -17.19 -29.07
C PRO A 759 -9.01 -16.33 -28.25
N GLY A 760 -9.47 -15.77 -27.12
CA GLY A 760 -8.60 -15.10 -26.15
C GLY A 760 -8.14 -13.68 -26.52
N VAL A 761 -8.74 -13.03 -27.53
CA VAL A 761 -8.47 -11.61 -27.83
C VAL A 761 -9.45 -10.71 -27.10
N ASP A 762 -8.91 -9.78 -26.32
CA ASP A 762 -9.65 -8.84 -25.49
C ASP A 762 -10.40 -7.75 -26.29
N LEU A 763 -9.81 -7.22 -27.37
CA LEU A 763 -10.48 -6.22 -28.21
C LEU A 763 -11.82 -6.73 -28.79
N LEU A 764 -11.92 -8.03 -29.11
CA LEU A 764 -13.17 -8.62 -29.62
C LEU A 764 -14.26 -8.68 -28.55
N TRP A 765 -13.86 -9.04 -27.32
CA TRP A 765 -14.76 -9.03 -26.16
C TRP A 765 -15.21 -7.60 -25.84
N ALA A 766 -14.31 -6.62 -25.89
CA ALA A 766 -14.63 -5.22 -25.64
C ALA A 766 -15.63 -4.66 -26.65
N GLU A 767 -15.47 -4.96 -27.94
CA GLU A 767 -16.44 -4.54 -28.97
C GLU A 767 -17.77 -5.26 -28.85
N ALA A 768 -17.79 -6.54 -28.47
CA ALA A 768 -19.04 -7.26 -28.21
C ALA A 768 -19.82 -6.62 -27.06
N VAL A 769 -19.14 -6.32 -25.94
CA VAL A 769 -19.75 -5.59 -24.82
C VAL A 769 -20.26 -4.22 -25.28
N GLY A 770 -19.46 -3.48 -26.04
CA GLY A 770 -19.86 -2.17 -26.56
C GLY A 770 -21.09 -2.21 -27.50
N VAL A 771 -21.19 -3.23 -28.35
CA VAL A 771 -22.38 -3.44 -29.21
C VAL A 771 -23.62 -3.74 -28.36
N GLU A 772 -23.49 -4.56 -27.32
CA GLU A 772 -24.61 -4.84 -26.42
C GLU A 772 -25.05 -3.60 -25.64
N GLU A 773 -24.11 -2.81 -25.13
CA GLU A 773 -24.40 -1.54 -24.45
C GLU A 773 -25.12 -0.54 -25.38
N ARG A 774 -24.64 -0.37 -26.62
CA ARG A 774 -25.28 0.52 -27.62
C ARG A 774 -26.65 0.03 -28.07
N SER A 775 -26.86 -1.29 -28.08
CA SER A 775 -28.18 -1.88 -28.35
C SER A 775 -29.16 -1.79 -27.18
N GLY A 776 -28.74 -1.27 -26.02
CA GLY A 776 -29.57 -1.11 -24.82
C GLY A 776 -29.62 -2.34 -23.90
N GLY A 777 -28.93 -3.42 -24.24
CA GLY A 777 -28.90 -4.69 -23.50
C GLY A 777 -27.90 -4.71 -22.33
N THR A 778 -28.04 -3.82 -21.34
CA THR A 778 -27.05 -3.68 -20.24
C THR A 778 -26.82 -4.97 -19.44
N ALA A 779 -27.87 -5.80 -19.24
CA ALA A 779 -27.73 -7.09 -18.58
C ALA A 779 -26.94 -8.10 -19.43
N GLN A 780 -27.15 -8.10 -20.76
CA GLN A 780 -26.40 -8.95 -21.69
C GLN A 780 -24.95 -8.48 -21.81
N ALA A 781 -24.70 -7.17 -21.82
CA ALA A 781 -23.35 -6.61 -21.77
C ALA A 781 -22.58 -7.11 -20.54
N LYS A 782 -23.20 -7.12 -19.35
CA LYS A 782 -22.57 -7.64 -18.12
C LYS A 782 -22.26 -9.13 -18.19
N THR A 783 -23.13 -9.95 -18.78
CA THR A 783 -22.86 -11.39 -18.91
C THR A 783 -21.76 -11.67 -19.92
N VAL A 784 -21.74 -10.95 -21.04
CA VAL A 784 -20.66 -11.02 -22.05
C VAL A 784 -19.34 -10.55 -21.44
N LEU A 785 -19.36 -9.49 -20.64
CA LEU A 785 -18.18 -8.97 -19.95
C LEU A 785 -17.62 -9.93 -18.89
N ALA A 786 -18.51 -10.58 -18.12
CA ALA A 786 -18.10 -11.61 -17.16
C ALA A 786 -17.44 -12.81 -17.86
N ARG A 787 -17.98 -13.25 -19.02
CA ARG A 787 -17.35 -14.29 -19.86
C ARG A 787 -16.01 -13.85 -20.43
N GLY A 788 -15.93 -12.61 -20.92
CA GLY A 788 -14.68 -12.03 -21.40
C GLY A 788 -13.58 -11.99 -20.34
N LEU A 789 -13.93 -11.63 -19.09
CA LEU A 789 -12.98 -11.65 -17.96
C LEU A 789 -12.58 -13.06 -17.50
N GLN A 790 -13.43 -14.07 -17.72
CA GLN A 790 -13.07 -15.47 -17.45
C GLN A 790 -12.03 -15.98 -18.45
N GLU A 791 -12.19 -15.66 -19.74
CA GLU A 791 -11.22 -16.04 -20.76
C GLU A 791 -9.94 -15.19 -20.71
N CYS A 792 -10.08 -13.89 -20.45
CA CYS A 792 -8.99 -12.92 -20.47
C CYS A 792 -8.86 -12.16 -19.13
N PRO A 793 -8.37 -12.81 -18.05
CA PRO A 793 -8.32 -12.20 -16.72
C PRO A 793 -7.27 -11.10 -16.57
N LYS A 794 -6.32 -10.97 -17.51
CA LYS A 794 -5.22 -9.98 -17.46
C LYS A 794 -5.46 -8.74 -18.33
N SER A 795 -6.55 -8.68 -19.11
CA SER A 795 -6.77 -7.54 -20.01
C SER A 795 -7.29 -6.31 -19.28
N GLY A 796 -6.55 -5.20 -19.32
CA GLY A 796 -6.99 -3.96 -18.69
C GLY A 796 -8.13 -3.25 -19.39
N LEU A 797 -8.34 -3.47 -20.69
CA LEU A 797 -9.49 -2.90 -21.40
C LEU A 797 -10.80 -3.50 -20.86
N LEU A 798 -10.89 -4.81 -20.69
CA LEU A 798 -12.08 -5.47 -20.13
C LEU A 798 -12.30 -5.09 -18.66
N TRP A 799 -11.23 -5.01 -17.86
CA TRP A 799 -11.33 -4.51 -16.49
C TRP A 799 -11.82 -3.08 -16.42
N SER A 800 -11.36 -2.21 -17.33
CA SER A 800 -11.83 -0.82 -17.41
C SER A 800 -13.33 -0.75 -17.66
N MET A 801 -13.86 -1.53 -18.62
CA MET A 801 -15.28 -1.61 -18.91
C MET A 801 -16.06 -2.19 -17.72
N ALA A 802 -15.51 -3.21 -17.05
CA ALA A 802 -16.14 -3.83 -15.88
C ALA A 802 -16.30 -2.83 -14.73
N ILE A 803 -15.28 -2.03 -14.46
CA ILE A 803 -15.32 -0.98 -13.44
C ILE A 803 -16.44 0.04 -13.74
N TRP A 804 -16.62 0.44 -15.01
CA TRP A 804 -17.67 1.40 -15.38
C TRP A 804 -19.08 0.81 -15.37
N SER A 805 -19.23 -0.47 -15.69
CA SER A 805 -20.50 -1.21 -15.64
C SER A 805 -21.07 -1.36 -14.21
N GLU A 806 -20.20 -1.22 -13.21
CA GLU A 806 -20.53 -1.32 -11.79
C GLU A 806 -21.07 0.02 -11.22
N PRO A 807 -22.01 -0.03 -10.25
CA PRO A 807 -22.47 1.15 -9.52
C PRO A 807 -21.32 1.90 -8.81
N ARG A 808 -21.46 3.22 -8.64
CA ARG A 808 -20.39 4.09 -8.10
C ARG A 808 -19.71 3.56 -6.81
N PRO A 809 -20.41 3.06 -5.78
CA PRO A 809 -19.77 2.60 -4.54
C PRO A 809 -18.88 1.36 -4.71
N THR A 810 -19.20 0.46 -5.64
CA THR A 810 -18.48 -0.80 -5.85
C THR A 810 -17.28 -0.66 -6.79
N ARG A 811 -17.12 0.50 -7.47
CA ARG A 811 -16.00 0.74 -8.39
C ARG A 811 -14.64 0.70 -7.70
N LYS A 812 -14.56 1.15 -6.45
CA LYS A 812 -13.29 1.17 -5.69
C LYS A 812 -12.82 -0.24 -5.33
N SER A 813 -13.72 -1.12 -4.89
CA SER A 813 -13.36 -2.53 -4.63
C SER A 813 -13.02 -3.23 -5.94
N ARG A 814 -13.81 -3.02 -7.00
CA ARG A 814 -13.57 -3.64 -8.31
C ARG A 814 -12.26 -3.20 -8.96
N SER A 815 -11.88 -1.94 -8.81
CA SER A 815 -10.59 -1.43 -9.30
C SER A 815 -9.40 -1.95 -8.48
N ALA A 816 -9.57 -2.18 -7.17
CA ALA A 816 -8.57 -2.88 -6.36
C ALA A 816 -8.40 -4.34 -6.81
N ASP A 817 -9.48 -5.03 -7.17
CA ASP A 817 -9.40 -6.37 -7.75
C ASP A 817 -8.70 -6.37 -9.12
N ALA A 818 -8.99 -5.37 -9.96
CA ALA A 818 -8.32 -5.20 -11.25
C ALA A 818 -6.81 -4.98 -11.09
N LEU A 819 -6.39 -4.14 -10.15
CA LEU A 819 -4.97 -3.91 -9.84
C LEU A 819 -4.29 -5.17 -9.29
N LYS A 820 -4.99 -6.01 -8.51
CA LYS A 820 -4.44 -7.30 -8.04
C LYS A 820 -4.21 -8.29 -9.19
N LYS A 821 -5.05 -8.25 -10.23
CA LYS A 821 -4.96 -9.18 -11.38
C LYS A 821 -3.98 -8.70 -12.44
N SER A 822 -3.89 -7.39 -12.64
CA SER A 822 -3.04 -6.73 -13.63
C SER A 822 -2.56 -5.40 -13.04
N ALA A 823 -1.43 -5.45 -12.35
CA ALA A 823 -0.88 -4.33 -11.57
C ALA A 823 -0.33 -3.19 -12.45
N ASP A 824 0.08 -3.50 -13.68
CA ASP A 824 0.87 -2.60 -14.53
C ASP A 824 0.17 -2.23 -15.85
N ASP A 825 -1.14 -2.46 -16.00
CA ASP A 825 -1.84 -2.01 -17.20
C ASP A 825 -2.14 -0.50 -17.14
N PRO A 826 -1.64 0.32 -18.09
CA PRO A 826 -1.88 1.76 -18.14
C PRO A 826 -3.37 2.13 -18.16
N LEU A 827 -4.22 1.32 -18.80
CA LEU A 827 -5.65 1.58 -18.91
C LEU A 827 -6.34 1.47 -17.54
N ILE A 828 -5.97 0.47 -16.73
CA ILE A 828 -6.53 0.29 -15.38
C ILE A 828 -6.09 1.44 -14.49
N ILE A 829 -4.81 1.81 -14.53
CA ILE A 829 -4.27 2.91 -13.73
C ILE A 829 -4.96 4.23 -14.13
N CYS A 830 -5.20 4.46 -15.42
CA CYS A 830 -6.00 5.57 -15.90
C CYS A 830 -7.45 5.52 -15.40
N THR A 831 -8.09 4.34 -15.34
CA THR A 831 -9.44 4.23 -14.75
C THR A 831 -9.46 4.50 -13.25
N VAL A 832 -8.44 4.08 -12.50
CA VAL A 832 -8.29 4.39 -11.08
C VAL A 832 -8.10 5.89 -10.88
N ALA A 833 -7.28 6.54 -11.72
CA ALA A 833 -7.14 8.00 -11.72
C ALA A 833 -8.50 8.70 -11.96
N ARG A 834 -9.30 8.19 -12.91
CA ARG A 834 -10.66 8.69 -13.17
C ARG A 834 -11.62 8.45 -11.99
N ILE A 835 -11.49 7.36 -11.25
CA ILE A 835 -12.27 7.15 -10.01
C ILE A 835 -11.88 8.18 -8.95
N PHE A 836 -10.58 8.41 -8.73
CA PHE A 836 -10.14 9.43 -7.77
C PHE A 836 -10.57 10.83 -8.17
N TRP A 837 -10.58 11.13 -9.48
CA TRP A 837 -11.13 12.36 -10.02
C TRP A 837 -12.63 12.48 -9.74
N ALA A 838 -13.41 11.41 -9.95
CA ALA A 838 -14.84 11.38 -9.61
C ALA A 838 -15.11 11.53 -8.10
N GLU A 839 -14.21 11.04 -7.24
CA GLU A 839 -14.22 11.23 -5.78
C GLU A 839 -13.67 12.60 -5.33
N ARG A 840 -13.26 13.47 -6.27
CA ARG A 840 -12.65 14.79 -6.03
C ARG A 840 -11.32 14.78 -5.26
N LYS A 841 -10.59 13.66 -5.28
CA LYS A 841 -9.24 13.53 -4.69
C LYS A 841 -8.18 13.92 -5.70
N ILE A 842 -8.00 15.23 -5.90
CA ILE A 842 -7.19 15.83 -6.97
C ILE A 842 -5.72 15.41 -6.95
N GLU A 843 -5.03 15.46 -5.80
CA GLU A 843 -3.60 15.13 -5.71
C GLU A 843 -3.34 13.65 -6.03
N LYS A 844 -4.20 12.76 -5.51
CA LYS A 844 -4.13 11.34 -5.83
C LYS A 844 -4.42 11.10 -7.31
N ALA A 845 -5.46 11.72 -7.87
CA ALA A 845 -5.75 11.58 -9.30
C ALA A 845 -4.54 11.97 -10.17
N ARG A 846 -3.86 13.08 -9.87
CA ARG A 846 -2.65 13.53 -10.57
C ARG A 846 -1.51 12.51 -10.52
N GLN A 847 -1.15 12.04 -9.33
CA GLN A 847 -0.11 11.01 -9.15
C GLN A 847 -0.42 9.73 -9.95
N TRP A 848 -1.70 9.33 -10.01
CA TRP A 848 -2.11 8.16 -10.77
C TRP A 848 -2.10 8.38 -12.29
N PHE A 849 -2.42 9.59 -12.78
CA PHE A 849 -2.25 9.94 -14.19
C PHE A 849 -0.77 9.95 -14.60
N GLU A 850 0.10 10.56 -13.79
CA GLU A 850 1.55 10.54 -14.01
C GLU A 850 2.11 9.11 -14.05
N ARG A 851 1.65 8.25 -13.13
CA ARG A 851 2.01 6.83 -13.13
C ARG A 851 1.55 6.12 -14.40
N ALA A 852 0.33 6.37 -14.88
CA ALA A 852 -0.21 5.72 -16.07
C ALA A 852 0.61 6.07 -17.33
N VAL A 853 0.95 7.34 -17.47
CA VAL A 853 1.79 7.85 -18.56
C VAL A 853 3.21 7.29 -18.51
N LYS A 854 3.81 7.19 -17.32
CA LYS A 854 5.18 6.68 -17.19
C LYS A 854 5.31 5.22 -17.61
N ILE A 855 4.27 4.42 -17.39
CA ILE A 855 4.27 2.99 -17.75
C ILE A 855 4.13 2.81 -19.27
N ASN A 856 3.24 3.58 -19.92
CA ASN A 856 3.13 3.56 -21.37
C ASN A 856 2.84 4.95 -21.94
N PRO A 857 3.88 5.66 -22.41
CA PRO A 857 3.73 6.96 -23.05
C PRO A 857 3.02 6.94 -24.42
N ASP A 858 2.90 5.78 -25.07
CA ASP A 858 2.36 5.67 -26.43
C ASP A 858 0.81 5.67 -26.49
N LEU A 859 0.15 5.52 -25.34
CA LEU A 859 -1.30 5.47 -25.24
C LEU A 859 -1.91 6.88 -25.17
N GLY A 860 -2.33 7.42 -26.32
CA GLY A 860 -2.91 8.75 -26.49
C GLY A 860 -4.17 9.02 -25.67
N ASP A 861 -4.98 7.99 -25.41
CA ASP A 861 -6.22 8.14 -24.63
C ASP A 861 -5.93 8.56 -23.18
N VAL A 862 -4.82 8.10 -22.60
CA VAL A 862 -4.43 8.44 -21.21
C VAL A 862 -4.00 9.90 -21.12
N TRP A 863 -3.24 10.38 -22.11
CA TRP A 863 -2.87 11.78 -22.21
C TRP A 863 -4.09 12.70 -22.33
N ALA A 864 -5.07 12.29 -23.14
CA ALA A 864 -6.30 13.07 -23.32
C ALA A 864 -7.14 13.11 -22.03
N TRP A 865 -7.23 12.01 -21.27
CA TRP A 865 -7.86 12.02 -19.94
C TRP A 865 -7.12 12.89 -18.94
N TRP A 866 -5.78 12.86 -18.94
CA TRP A 866 -4.98 13.69 -18.06
C TRP A 866 -5.12 15.18 -18.39
N LEU A 867 -5.10 15.54 -19.67
CA LEU A 867 -5.33 16.92 -20.10
C LEU A 867 -6.74 17.40 -19.71
N LYS A 868 -7.76 16.55 -19.86
CA LYS A 868 -9.14 16.87 -19.42
C LYS A 868 -9.20 17.14 -17.92
N PHE A 869 -8.48 16.35 -17.12
CA PHE A 869 -8.36 16.54 -15.67
C PHE A 869 -7.69 17.88 -15.32
N GLU A 870 -6.55 18.21 -15.94
CA GLU A 870 -5.85 19.48 -15.68
C GLU A 870 -6.60 20.70 -16.26
N HIS A 871 -7.47 20.51 -17.26
CA HIS A 871 -8.37 21.57 -17.71
C HIS A 871 -9.41 21.91 -16.62
N GLN A 872 -9.88 20.93 -15.87
CA GLN A 872 -10.86 21.16 -14.80
C GLN A 872 -10.23 21.61 -13.47
N HIS A 873 -9.04 21.12 -13.12
CA HIS A 873 -8.46 21.28 -11.78
C HIS A 873 -7.02 21.84 -11.75
N GLY A 874 -6.34 21.95 -12.89
CA GLY A 874 -4.93 22.33 -12.99
C GLY A 874 -4.70 23.81 -13.29
N THR A 875 -3.50 24.30 -12.96
CA THR A 875 -2.99 25.60 -13.41
C THR A 875 -2.54 25.52 -14.87
N GLN A 876 -2.36 26.68 -15.51
CA GLN A 876 -1.93 26.75 -16.91
C GLN A 876 -0.56 26.10 -17.15
N GLU A 877 0.32 26.13 -16.15
CA GLU A 877 1.66 25.50 -16.20
C GLU A 877 1.56 23.97 -16.29
N TYR A 878 0.72 23.34 -15.47
CA TYR A 878 0.52 21.90 -15.52
C TYR A 878 -0.07 21.46 -16.86
N ARG A 879 -0.97 22.24 -17.46
CA ARG A 879 -1.52 21.95 -18.79
C ARG A 879 -0.42 21.99 -19.86
N ALA A 880 0.41 23.03 -19.83
CA ALA A 880 1.54 23.15 -20.75
C ALA A 880 2.53 21.98 -20.59
N GLU A 881 2.78 21.54 -19.36
CA GLU A 881 3.65 20.40 -19.08
C GLU A 881 3.08 19.08 -19.64
N VAL A 882 1.78 18.82 -19.45
CA VAL A 882 1.12 17.62 -20.03
C VAL A 882 1.21 17.64 -21.55
N THR A 883 0.93 18.78 -22.18
CA THR A 883 1.02 18.93 -23.63
C THR A 883 2.46 18.73 -24.12
N ARG A 884 3.44 19.32 -23.45
CA ARG A 884 4.87 19.18 -23.77
C ARG A 884 5.31 17.71 -23.70
N ARG A 885 4.93 17.01 -22.63
CA ARG A 885 5.25 15.59 -22.46
C ARG A 885 4.56 14.70 -23.48
N CYS A 886 3.31 15.01 -23.83
CA CYS A 886 2.58 14.29 -24.87
C CYS A 886 3.25 14.46 -26.25
N VAL A 887 3.66 15.67 -26.60
CA VAL A 887 4.40 15.95 -27.85
C VAL A 887 5.73 15.20 -27.86
N ALA A 888 6.45 15.15 -26.74
CA ALA A 888 7.70 14.40 -26.65
C ALA A 888 7.50 12.88 -26.81
N ALA A 889 6.38 12.35 -26.32
CA ALA A 889 6.07 10.92 -26.39
C ALA A 889 5.52 10.45 -27.75
N GLU A 890 4.93 11.35 -28.55
CA GLU A 890 4.29 11.06 -29.84
C GLU A 890 3.37 9.82 -29.81
N PRO A 891 2.23 9.84 -29.10
CA PRO A 891 1.37 8.67 -28.96
C PRO A 891 0.68 8.26 -30.27
N HIS A 892 0.64 6.95 -30.53
CA HIS A 892 0.00 6.36 -31.72
C HIS A 892 -1.16 5.41 -31.39
N HIS A 893 -1.22 4.92 -30.14
CA HIS A 893 -2.20 3.93 -29.71
C HIS A 893 -3.31 4.55 -28.86
N GLY A 894 -4.49 3.91 -28.89
CA GLY A 894 -5.70 4.39 -28.23
C GLY A 894 -6.91 4.21 -29.13
N GLN A 895 -8.04 3.79 -28.57
CA GLN A 895 -9.26 3.59 -29.34
C GLN A 895 -9.80 4.92 -29.85
N THR A 896 -9.86 5.92 -28.97
CA THR A 896 -10.35 7.26 -29.32
C THR A 896 -9.29 8.06 -30.08
N TRP A 897 -8.03 7.96 -29.67
CA TRP A 897 -6.91 8.57 -30.37
C TRP A 897 -6.84 8.13 -31.83
N GLN A 898 -6.86 6.82 -32.09
CA GLN A 898 -6.80 6.31 -33.45
C GLN A 898 -8.05 6.61 -34.27
N ALA A 899 -9.24 6.67 -33.66
CA ALA A 899 -10.44 7.05 -34.38
C ALA A 899 -10.36 8.48 -34.91
N ILE A 900 -9.87 9.41 -34.09
CA ILE A 900 -9.79 10.84 -34.41
C ILE A 900 -8.60 11.16 -35.32
N ALA A 901 -7.44 10.56 -35.05
CA ALA A 901 -6.23 10.73 -35.86
C ALA A 901 -6.39 10.15 -37.27
N LYS A 902 -7.22 9.12 -37.44
CA LYS A 902 -7.50 8.50 -38.75
C LYS A 902 -8.71 9.13 -39.46
N ASP A 903 -9.42 10.07 -38.84
CA ASP A 903 -10.51 10.77 -39.50
C ASP A 903 -9.96 11.73 -40.57
N MET A 904 -10.63 11.78 -41.71
CA MET A 904 -10.18 12.48 -42.91
C MET A 904 -10.11 13.99 -42.68
N LYS A 905 -11.02 14.55 -41.86
CA LYS A 905 -11.09 15.98 -41.53
C LYS A 905 -9.92 16.48 -40.68
N ASN A 906 -9.18 15.58 -40.05
CA ASN A 906 -8.11 15.92 -39.11
C ASN A 906 -6.71 15.60 -39.67
N THR A 907 -6.62 15.29 -40.96
CA THR A 907 -5.34 15.02 -41.62
C THR A 907 -4.53 16.31 -41.76
N GLY A 908 -3.25 16.26 -41.36
CA GLY A 908 -2.35 17.42 -41.34
C GLY A 908 -2.36 18.24 -40.04
N ARG A 909 -3.18 17.89 -39.05
CA ARG A 909 -3.18 18.56 -37.75
C ARG A 909 -2.01 18.12 -36.88
N THR A 910 -1.51 19.05 -36.07
CA THR A 910 -0.43 18.79 -35.11
C THR A 910 -0.88 17.84 -34.00
N THR A 911 0.06 17.16 -33.34
CA THR A 911 -0.23 16.23 -32.22
C THR A 911 -0.95 16.91 -31.05
N THR A 912 -0.71 18.20 -30.84
CA THR A 912 -1.40 19.02 -29.83
C THR A 912 -2.87 19.24 -30.17
N GLU A 913 -3.18 19.54 -31.43
CA GLU A 913 -4.57 19.71 -31.89
C GLU A 913 -5.33 18.38 -31.85
N VAL A 914 -4.68 17.27 -32.22
CA VAL A 914 -5.27 15.93 -32.10
C VAL A 914 -5.58 15.62 -30.64
N LEU A 915 -4.68 15.96 -29.71
CA LEU A 915 -4.91 15.78 -28.28
C LEU A 915 -6.12 16.56 -27.77
N GLU A 916 -6.30 17.81 -28.19
CA GLU A 916 -7.46 18.63 -27.83
C GLU A 916 -8.77 18.06 -28.40
N LEU A 917 -8.76 17.59 -29.66
CA LEU A 917 -9.91 16.94 -30.26
C LEU A 917 -10.29 15.64 -29.55
N VAL A 918 -9.29 14.83 -29.17
CA VAL A 918 -9.51 13.59 -28.41
C VAL A 918 -10.05 13.91 -27.03
N MET A 919 -9.51 14.93 -26.34
CA MET A 919 -10.03 15.40 -25.07
C MET A 919 -11.52 15.77 -25.16
N ASN A 920 -11.92 16.48 -26.21
CA ASN A 920 -13.31 16.90 -26.43
C ASN A 920 -14.25 15.73 -26.78
N ALA A 921 -13.74 14.71 -27.48
CA ALA A 921 -14.51 13.52 -27.86
C ALA A 921 -14.67 12.50 -26.72
N LEU A 922 -13.81 12.55 -25.70
CA LEU A 922 -13.93 11.72 -24.51
C LEU A 922 -15.05 12.24 -23.62
N HIS A 923 -16.08 11.42 -23.37
CA HIS A 923 -17.18 11.74 -22.47
C HIS A 923 -17.04 11.07 -21.10
#